data_AF-A0AA36IU11-F1
#
_entry.id   AF-A0AA36IU11-F1
#
_cell.length_a   1.000
_cell.length_b   1.000
_cell.length_c   1.000
_cell.angle_alpha   90.00
_cell.angle_beta   90.00
_cell.angle_gamma   90.00
#
_symmetry.space_group_name_H-M   'P 1'
#
loop_
_entity.id
_entity.type
_entity.pdbx_description
1 polymer ?
#
loop_
_entity_poly.entity_id
_entity_poly.type
_entity_poly.pdbx_seq_one_letter_code
_entity_poly.pdbx_strand_id
1 'polypeptide(L)'
;MRAVPAIFRSKTWRLGLRHVATELEVAMARVRRMESCGQLLRFAVKNEDADLAVLQTVLHQLILLQRLSGWTLERLSGDGRFQVLVNTLSTRCADCDGHTLALLADCGARLARAPAVRGLMERLAEVAAQRHNALKPKDLSIVAVSSATSRVGQHSLAPFVRGEAMRQMQDFNVGGCLRVVEAYRRWGVVDPQLTQMALERIQDLQEELSNKDVQELLELLARLGLAPDGLLKTVCQMTFRSLWAFTARQLASVTHSLAKLRFLSPRDFEEILDALTPKLGSLPGRDVARLLFAWALQDLGELRPELQRVLAVQYASCDDYDLLSDLDAAWALCVLNLSDKYSEVLVRLRHARTRDVHAGALVQLHEVLSYKSESLAARAAVRQAARHAAAAEATRLAASPLHEQVARTWRKLGLSCERKAPCGPFVVDFLEPRSQLVVDVDLLSWPVTRTLRHRYLQAHGFRTVCLPYWDLKAIRSDTDLECFMRLQTARALEEKEGKCARERPAEAVAQKIAEQAAELQRCQGELRAKCEEATELEGRLKAQTAELRKCQQELGCAQVHCDSPDLCFRWMEEGPLPGQLGSARGMKQLRQSLATTRGPAQLCVGPPPADWKVLLQLRLRRAGWEPALLQLTSEDSSFLGLLWPTSE
;
A
#
# COMPACT_ATOMS: atom_id res chain seq x y z
N MET A 1 37.90 -33.63 -58.01
CA MET A 1 39.23 -33.74 -57.35
C MET A 1 39.37 -32.55 -56.41
N ARG A 2 39.57 -32.60 -55.09
CA ARG A 2 39.91 -33.60 -54.06
C ARG A 2 39.15 -33.14 -52.78
N ALA A 3 38.30 -33.96 -52.16
CA ALA A 3 38.61 -34.91 -51.08
C ALA A 3 39.24 -34.26 -49.82
N VAL A 4 38.40 -34.06 -48.80
CA VAL A 4 38.76 -33.80 -47.39
C VAL A 4 38.81 -35.14 -46.65
N PRO A 5 39.82 -35.45 -45.82
CA PRO A 5 39.79 -36.60 -44.94
C PRO A 5 39.31 -36.23 -43.52
N ALA A 6 38.43 -37.07 -42.98
CA ALA A 6 38.04 -37.11 -41.58
C ALA A 6 38.78 -38.26 -40.88
N ILE A 7 39.46 -37.99 -39.74
CA ILE A 7 39.90 -39.02 -38.78
C ILE A 7 39.84 -38.50 -37.33
N PHE A 8 38.95 -39.15 -36.56
CA PHE A 8 38.97 -39.54 -35.13
C PHE A 8 38.85 -38.55 -33.93
N ARG A 9 37.65 -38.59 -33.32
CA ARG A 9 37.30 -38.99 -31.93
C ARG A 9 38.21 -38.58 -30.75
N SER A 10 37.68 -37.74 -29.86
CA SER A 10 37.79 -37.98 -28.39
C SER A 10 36.47 -37.64 -27.68
N LYS A 11 35.83 -38.67 -27.11
CA LYS A 11 34.68 -38.59 -26.19
C LYS A 11 35.23 -38.67 -24.76
N THR A 12 35.72 -37.57 -24.19
CA THR A 12 36.15 -37.54 -22.78
C THR A 12 36.03 -36.17 -22.08
N TRP A 13 35.28 -35.21 -22.62
CA TRP A 13 35.20 -33.85 -22.05
C TRP A 13 33.86 -33.48 -21.37
N ARG A 14 33.00 -34.44 -21.01
CA ARG A 14 31.67 -34.13 -20.40
C ARG A 14 31.36 -34.77 -19.04
N LEU A 15 32.39 -35.08 -18.23
CA LEU A 15 32.19 -35.52 -16.84
C LEU A 15 33.07 -34.78 -15.81
N GLY A 16 33.77 -33.69 -16.20
CA GLY A 16 34.76 -33.01 -15.38
C GLY A 16 34.40 -31.62 -14.85
N LEU A 17 33.13 -31.20 -14.91
CA LEU A 17 32.66 -29.93 -14.33
C LEU A 17 31.61 -30.22 -13.24
N ARG A 18 32.00 -31.01 -12.25
CA ARG A 18 31.33 -30.99 -10.94
C ARG A 18 31.90 -29.82 -10.16
N HIS A 19 31.01 -28.92 -9.74
CA HIS A 19 31.27 -27.71 -8.97
C HIS A 19 32.42 -27.84 -7.96
N VAL A 20 33.55 -27.18 -8.24
CA VAL A 20 34.42 -26.70 -7.17
C VAL A 20 33.70 -25.50 -6.59
N ALA A 21 32.83 -25.74 -5.60
CA ALA A 21 32.30 -24.66 -4.79
C ALA A 21 33.50 -23.88 -4.23
N THR A 22 33.50 -22.56 -4.41
CA THR A 22 34.59 -21.73 -3.89
C THR A 22 34.68 -21.91 -2.37
N GLU A 23 35.87 -21.78 -1.78
CA GLU A 23 36.03 -21.89 -0.32
C GLU A 23 35.07 -20.95 0.43
N LEU A 24 34.74 -19.81 -0.19
CA LEU A 24 33.72 -18.86 0.24
C LEU A 24 32.31 -19.49 0.31
N GLU A 25 31.85 -20.14 -0.75
CA GLU A 25 30.53 -20.80 -0.80
C GLU A 25 30.43 -21.93 0.25
N VAL A 26 31.51 -22.69 0.43
CA VAL A 26 31.57 -23.75 1.45
C VAL A 26 31.47 -23.16 2.85
N ALA A 27 32.19 -22.07 3.12
CA ALA A 27 32.12 -21.37 4.41
C ALA A 27 30.72 -20.80 4.67
N MET A 28 30.10 -20.14 3.69
CA MET A 28 28.73 -19.61 3.82
C MET A 28 27.70 -20.73 4.03
N ALA A 29 27.82 -21.84 3.30
CA ALA A 29 26.94 -23.00 3.47
C ALA A 29 27.07 -23.60 4.88
N ARG A 30 28.29 -23.65 5.42
CA ARG A 30 28.53 -24.08 6.80
C ARG A 30 27.87 -23.16 7.82
N VAL A 31 27.99 -21.84 7.65
CA VAL A 31 27.34 -20.84 8.52
C VAL A 31 25.82 -21.00 8.51
N ARG A 32 25.22 -21.21 7.33
CA ARG A 32 23.76 -21.41 7.17
C ARG A 32 23.22 -22.68 7.84
N ARG A 33 24.07 -23.67 8.10
CA ARG A 33 23.71 -24.93 8.79
C ARG A 33 23.85 -24.85 10.31
N MET A 34 24.36 -23.75 10.86
CA MET A 34 24.47 -23.60 12.31
C MET A 34 23.10 -23.31 12.92
N GLU A 35 22.78 -23.97 14.03
CA GLU A 35 21.43 -23.94 14.63
C GLU A 35 21.36 -23.11 15.90
N SER A 36 22.50 -22.58 16.39
CA SER A 36 22.53 -21.75 17.59
C SER A 36 23.35 -20.46 17.43
N CYS A 37 22.86 -19.37 18.02
CA CYS A 37 23.57 -18.09 18.07
C CYS A 37 24.97 -18.24 18.69
N GLY A 38 25.12 -19.09 19.71
CA GLY A 38 26.42 -19.34 20.35
C GLY A 38 27.42 -20.07 19.44
N GLN A 39 26.99 -20.93 18.52
CA GLN A 39 27.87 -21.52 17.50
C GLN A 39 28.32 -20.47 16.49
N LEU A 40 27.39 -19.65 15.99
CA LEU A 40 27.68 -18.57 15.04
C LEU A 40 28.67 -17.56 15.62
N LEU A 41 28.49 -17.13 16.87
CA LEU A 41 29.41 -16.19 17.53
C LEU A 41 30.80 -16.79 17.77
N ARG A 42 30.89 -18.08 18.13
CA ARG A 42 32.19 -18.77 18.23
C ARG A 42 32.87 -18.91 16.88
N PHE A 43 32.07 -19.17 15.83
CA PHE A 43 32.58 -19.21 14.47
C PHE A 43 33.12 -17.84 14.03
N ALA A 44 32.40 -16.76 14.30
CA ALA A 44 32.84 -15.39 13.99
C ALA A 44 34.20 -15.08 14.63
N VAL A 45 34.35 -15.29 15.94
CA VAL A 45 35.60 -15.00 16.66
C VAL A 45 36.75 -15.88 16.18
N LYS A 46 36.50 -17.16 15.89
CA LYS A 46 37.54 -18.07 15.39
C LYS A 46 38.00 -17.71 13.97
N ASN A 47 37.16 -17.03 13.19
CA ASN A 47 37.42 -16.70 11.79
C ASN A 47 37.28 -15.18 11.58
N GLU A 48 37.89 -14.38 12.44
CA GLU A 48 37.83 -12.91 12.37
C GLU A 48 38.38 -12.38 11.03
N ASP A 49 39.39 -13.06 10.49
CA ASP A 49 40.02 -12.73 9.20
C ASP A 49 39.26 -13.29 7.99
N ALA A 50 38.10 -13.93 8.19
CA ALA A 50 37.30 -14.43 7.08
C ALA A 50 36.86 -13.30 6.13
N ASP A 51 36.45 -13.68 4.93
CA ASP A 51 35.85 -12.77 3.97
C ASP A 51 34.61 -12.06 4.56
N LEU A 52 34.42 -10.78 4.23
CA LEU A 52 33.32 -9.97 4.76
C LEU A 52 31.95 -10.52 4.40
N ALA A 53 31.80 -11.19 3.26
CA ALA A 53 30.55 -11.86 2.89
C ALA A 53 30.25 -13.04 3.84
N VAL A 54 31.26 -13.74 4.36
CA VAL A 54 31.08 -14.78 5.38
C VAL A 54 30.63 -14.16 6.70
N LEU A 55 31.30 -13.11 7.17
CA LEU A 55 30.96 -12.44 8.42
C LEU A 55 29.58 -11.76 8.34
N GLN A 56 29.22 -11.18 7.20
CA GLN A 56 27.87 -10.69 6.91
C GLN A 56 26.85 -11.83 6.96
N THR A 57 27.14 -13.00 6.38
CA THR A 57 26.26 -14.17 6.44
C THR A 57 26.09 -14.66 7.89
N VAL A 58 27.13 -14.59 8.72
CA VAL A 58 27.04 -14.89 10.14
C VAL A 58 26.08 -13.93 10.83
N LEU A 59 26.22 -12.61 10.59
CA LEU A 59 25.32 -11.61 11.15
C LEU A 59 23.87 -11.82 10.70
N HIS A 60 23.65 -12.15 9.43
CA HIS A 60 22.31 -12.44 8.90
C HIS A 60 21.69 -13.68 9.57
N GLN A 61 22.45 -14.77 9.72
CA GLN A 61 21.97 -15.97 10.39
C GLN A 61 21.73 -15.75 11.88
N LEU A 62 22.51 -14.91 12.53
CA LEU A 62 22.25 -14.51 13.91
C LEU A 62 20.88 -13.86 14.07
N ILE A 63 20.47 -13.00 13.13
CA ILE A 63 19.14 -12.35 13.13
C ILE A 63 18.02 -13.39 12.96
N LEU A 64 18.21 -14.38 12.08
CA LEU A 64 17.22 -15.43 11.85
C LEU A 64 17.05 -16.32 13.09
N LEU A 65 18.16 -16.81 13.64
CA LEU A 65 18.13 -17.67 14.82
C LEU A 65 17.66 -16.93 16.08
N GLN A 66 18.01 -15.65 16.23
CA GLN A 66 17.56 -14.82 17.37
C GLN A 66 16.04 -14.82 17.51
N ARG A 67 15.30 -14.88 16.40
CA ARG A 67 13.83 -14.94 16.39
C ARG A 67 13.28 -16.33 16.75
N LEU A 68 14.05 -17.39 16.55
CA LEU A 68 13.63 -18.78 16.74
C LEU A 68 14.09 -19.36 18.08
N SER A 69 15.27 -18.97 18.57
CA SER A 69 15.96 -19.61 19.70
C SER A 69 15.72 -18.93 21.05
N GLY A 70 14.74 -18.02 21.15
CA GLY A 70 14.43 -17.26 22.37
C GLY A 70 15.55 -16.33 22.84
N TRP A 71 16.55 -16.03 22.00
CA TRP A 71 17.60 -15.09 22.34
C TRP A 71 17.05 -13.66 22.31
N THR A 72 17.07 -12.99 23.45
CA THR A 72 16.71 -11.56 23.49
C THR A 72 17.82 -10.73 22.87
N LEU A 73 17.45 -9.59 22.29
CA LEU A 73 18.43 -8.65 21.74
C LEU A 73 19.38 -8.12 22.83
N GLU A 74 18.90 -7.99 24.06
CA GLU A 74 19.72 -7.62 25.23
C GLU A 74 20.81 -8.66 25.50
N ARG A 75 20.44 -9.95 25.48
CA ARG A 75 21.41 -11.04 25.64
C ARG A 75 22.45 -11.06 24.53
N LEU A 76 22.02 -10.86 23.28
CA LEU A 76 22.95 -10.77 22.15
C LEU A 76 23.90 -9.58 22.29
N SER A 77 23.36 -8.41 22.69
CA SER A 77 24.14 -7.18 22.88
C SER A 77 25.12 -7.27 24.05
N GLY A 78 24.80 -8.04 25.08
CA GLY A 78 25.68 -8.30 26.22
C GLY A 78 26.78 -9.34 25.95
N ASP A 79 26.75 -10.04 24.82
CA ASP A 79 27.77 -11.04 24.48
C ASP A 79 29.01 -10.37 23.88
N GLY A 80 30.16 -10.49 24.55
CA GLY A 80 31.41 -9.89 24.08
C GLY A 80 31.84 -10.35 22.68
N ARG A 81 31.45 -11.56 22.25
CA ARG A 81 31.78 -12.08 20.91
C ARG A 81 30.99 -11.38 19.82
N PHE A 82 29.77 -10.96 20.13
CA PHE A 82 28.96 -10.16 19.21
C PHE A 82 29.57 -8.77 19.02
N GLN A 83 30.06 -8.17 20.10
CA GLN A 83 30.79 -6.89 20.05
C GLN A 83 32.04 -6.99 19.17
N VAL A 84 32.83 -8.07 19.32
CA VAL A 84 33.99 -8.34 18.45
C VAL A 84 33.55 -8.41 16.98
N LEU A 85 32.56 -9.25 16.63
CA LEU A 85 32.07 -9.35 15.26
C LEU A 85 31.64 -8.00 14.67
N VAL A 86 30.87 -7.21 15.42
CA VAL A 86 30.39 -5.89 14.97
C VAL A 86 31.57 -4.92 14.78
N ASN A 87 32.55 -4.94 15.66
CA ASN A 87 33.75 -4.12 15.55
C ASN A 87 34.61 -4.51 14.34
N THR A 88 34.84 -5.81 14.12
CA THR A 88 35.55 -6.32 12.94
C THR A 88 34.85 -5.91 11.63
N LEU A 89 33.52 -6.01 11.58
CA LEU A 89 32.74 -5.55 10.43
C LEU A 89 32.85 -4.03 10.24
N SER A 90 32.89 -3.26 11.33
CA SER A 90 33.00 -1.80 11.29
C SER A 90 34.37 -1.34 10.78
N THR A 91 35.46 -1.92 11.27
CA THR A 91 36.83 -1.57 10.85
C THR A 91 37.09 -1.91 9.39
N ARG A 92 36.54 -3.02 8.91
CA ARG A 92 36.71 -3.51 7.53
C ARG A 92 35.60 -3.04 6.57
N CYS A 93 34.70 -2.18 7.02
CA CYS A 93 33.58 -1.68 6.21
C CYS A 93 34.02 -1.00 4.89
N ALA A 94 35.22 -0.40 4.88
CA ALA A 94 35.78 0.26 3.71
C ALA A 94 36.13 -0.70 2.57
N ASP A 95 36.27 -2.00 2.86
CA ASP A 95 36.67 -3.03 1.90
C ASP A 95 35.45 -3.74 1.27
N CYS A 96 34.25 -3.55 1.80
CA CYS A 96 33.02 -4.13 1.26
C CYS A 96 32.79 -3.70 -0.19
N ASP A 97 32.15 -4.50 -1.04
CA ASP A 97 31.55 -3.97 -2.27
C ASP A 97 30.20 -3.27 -1.97
N GLY A 98 29.59 -2.63 -2.95
CA GLY A 98 28.31 -1.93 -2.76
C GLY A 98 27.18 -2.85 -2.29
N HIS A 99 27.18 -4.10 -2.74
CA HIS A 99 26.15 -5.08 -2.39
C HIS A 99 26.29 -5.57 -0.95
N THR A 100 27.50 -5.94 -0.53
CA THR A 100 27.83 -6.35 0.84
C THR A 100 27.56 -5.22 1.82
N LEU A 101 27.88 -3.97 1.44
CA LEU A 101 27.55 -2.78 2.22
C LEU A 101 26.03 -2.67 2.47
N ALA A 102 25.22 -2.87 1.43
CA ALA A 102 23.76 -2.83 1.55
C ALA A 102 23.21 -3.97 2.42
N LEU A 103 23.73 -5.20 2.27
CA LEU A 103 23.34 -6.34 3.10
C LEU A 103 23.73 -6.14 4.58
N LEU A 104 24.91 -5.57 4.84
CA LEU A 104 25.34 -5.21 6.19
C LEU A 104 24.45 -4.12 6.78
N ALA A 105 24.09 -3.10 5.99
CA ALA A 105 23.16 -2.06 6.42
C ALA A 105 21.78 -2.64 6.78
N ASP A 106 21.21 -3.54 5.96
CA ASP A 106 19.93 -4.21 6.27
C ASP A 106 20.02 -5.03 7.56
N CYS A 107 21.11 -5.78 7.75
CA CYS A 107 21.35 -6.52 8.99
C CYS A 107 21.47 -5.57 10.19
N GLY A 108 22.20 -4.47 10.05
CA GLY A 108 22.36 -3.48 11.09
C GLY A 108 21.05 -2.79 11.46
N ALA A 109 20.20 -2.46 10.48
CA ALA A 109 18.88 -1.89 10.72
C ALA A 109 17.94 -2.83 11.49
N ARG A 110 18.00 -4.14 11.22
CA ARG A 110 17.24 -5.15 11.98
C ARG A 110 17.71 -5.28 13.42
N LEU A 111 18.97 -4.91 13.69
CA LEU A 111 19.60 -4.91 14.99
C LEU A 111 19.76 -3.49 15.58
N ALA A 112 19.09 -2.47 15.03
CA ALA A 112 19.31 -1.06 15.40
C ALA A 112 19.06 -0.73 16.88
N ARG A 113 18.34 -1.59 17.61
CA ARG A 113 18.12 -1.49 19.06
C ARG A 113 19.33 -1.97 19.89
N ALA A 114 20.29 -2.67 19.29
CA ALA A 114 21.53 -3.08 19.94
C ALA A 114 22.52 -1.90 19.90
N PRO A 115 22.97 -1.36 21.06
CA PRO A 115 23.87 -0.20 21.09
C PRO A 115 25.16 -0.39 20.30
N ALA A 116 25.70 -1.61 20.29
CA ALA A 116 26.89 -2.01 19.53
C ALA A 116 26.81 -1.69 18.04
N VAL A 117 25.62 -1.87 17.46
CA VAL A 117 25.40 -1.80 16.02
C VAL A 117 25.35 -0.36 15.53
N ARG A 118 25.11 0.61 16.43
CA ARG A 118 25.06 2.02 16.06
C ARG A 118 26.36 2.52 15.44
N GLY A 119 27.50 2.19 16.04
CA GLY A 119 28.81 2.59 15.51
C GLY A 119 29.09 1.98 14.13
N LEU A 120 28.70 0.73 13.92
CA LEU A 120 28.76 0.09 12.59
C LEU A 120 27.88 0.82 11.57
N MET A 121 26.65 1.20 11.95
CA MET A 121 25.74 1.94 11.04
C MET A 121 26.26 3.34 10.69
N GLU A 122 26.86 4.05 11.65
CA GLU A 122 27.51 5.34 11.42
C GLU A 122 28.66 5.20 10.43
N ARG A 123 29.52 4.19 10.61
CA ARG A 123 30.61 3.90 9.69
C ARG A 123 30.12 3.49 8.29
N LEU A 124 29.09 2.65 8.21
CA LEU A 124 28.47 2.25 6.95
C LEU A 124 27.93 3.45 6.18
N ALA A 125 27.28 4.39 6.87
CA ALA A 125 26.75 5.60 6.26
C ALA A 125 27.86 6.53 5.74
N GLU A 126 28.96 6.68 6.48
CA GLU A 126 30.15 7.43 6.03
C GLU A 126 30.77 6.81 4.78
N VAL A 127 31.05 5.50 4.81
CA VAL A 127 31.66 4.79 3.68
C VAL A 127 30.74 4.82 2.46
N ALA A 128 29.43 4.66 2.63
CA ALA A 128 28.46 4.78 1.55
C ALA A 128 28.49 6.17 0.90
N ALA A 129 28.54 7.24 1.71
CA ALA A 129 28.51 8.61 1.21
C ALA A 129 29.77 9.01 0.42
N GLN A 130 30.89 8.28 0.58
CA GLN A 130 32.13 8.52 -0.16
C GLN A 130 32.19 7.78 -1.51
N ARG A 131 31.25 6.86 -1.77
CA ARG A 131 31.29 5.93 -2.90
C ARG A 131 30.39 6.36 -4.06
N HIS A 132 30.77 7.46 -4.72
CA HIS A 132 30.09 7.92 -5.92
C HIS A 132 30.09 6.85 -7.02
N ASN A 133 28.95 6.63 -7.67
CA ASN A 133 28.74 5.67 -8.76
C ASN A 133 29.00 4.19 -8.45
N ALA A 134 29.26 3.81 -7.19
CA ALA A 134 29.52 2.40 -6.83
C ALA A 134 28.25 1.65 -6.39
N LEU A 135 27.21 2.36 -5.97
CA LEU A 135 25.97 1.78 -5.48
C LEU A 135 24.93 1.71 -6.61
N LYS A 136 24.50 0.49 -6.92
CA LYS A 136 23.35 0.26 -7.81
C LYS A 136 22.06 0.76 -7.14
N PRO A 137 20.99 1.07 -7.89
CA PRO A 137 19.74 1.60 -7.36
C PRO A 137 19.15 0.78 -6.21
N LYS A 138 19.16 -0.55 -6.36
CA LYS A 138 18.70 -1.49 -5.33
C LYS A 138 19.50 -1.35 -4.04
N ASP A 139 20.83 -1.39 -4.14
CA ASP A 139 21.73 -1.33 -2.99
C ASP A 139 21.65 0.05 -2.32
N LEU A 140 21.59 1.13 -3.10
CA LEU A 140 21.37 2.50 -2.63
C LEU A 140 20.06 2.62 -1.82
N SER A 141 18.96 2.06 -2.34
CA SER A 141 17.65 2.09 -1.64
C SER A 141 17.67 1.35 -0.31
N ILE A 142 18.40 0.23 -0.23
CA ILE A 142 18.55 -0.57 0.99
C ILE A 142 19.40 0.17 2.01
N VAL A 143 20.55 0.72 1.60
CA VAL A 143 21.41 1.53 2.46
C VAL A 143 20.64 2.73 3.02
N ALA A 144 19.90 3.45 2.17
CA ALA A 144 19.12 4.62 2.57
C ALA A 144 18.09 4.27 3.66
N VAL A 145 17.20 3.30 3.40
CA VAL A 145 16.14 2.95 4.35
C VAL A 145 16.69 2.31 5.63
N SER A 146 17.79 1.58 5.54
CA SER A 146 18.44 0.94 6.68
C SER A 146 19.09 1.95 7.62
N SER A 147 19.85 2.90 7.05
CA SER A 147 20.43 4.01 7.79
C SER A 147 19.36 4.90 8.41
N ALA A 148 18.28 5.20 7.67
CA ALA A 148 17.16 5.98 8.18
C ALA A 148 16.40 5.25 9.31
N THR A 149 16.26 3.93 9.23
CA THR A 149 15.68 3.10 10.31
C THR A 149 16.53 3.17 11.58
N SER A 150 17.86 3.21 11.42
CA SER A 150 18.81 3.36 12.52
C SER A 150 18.98 4.80 13.00
N ARG A 151 18.30 5.77 12.35
CA ARG A 151 18.42 7.22 12.59
C ARG A 151 19.85 7.75 12.43
N VAL A 152 20.56 7.22 11.43
CA VAL A 152 21.95 7.56 11.11
C VAL A 152 22.04 8.18 9.71
N GLY A 153 23.04 9.04 9.50
CA GLY A 153 23.39 9.54 8.17
C GLY A 153 22.50 10.67 7.62
N GLN A 154 21.68 11.30 8.46
CA GLN A 154 20.77 12.37 8.01
C GLN A 154 21.52 13.55 7.33
N HIS A 155 22.69 13.94 7.83
CA HIS A 155 23.41 15.11 7.31
C HIS A 155 24.37 14.81 6.17
N SER A 156 24.98 13.63 6.14
CA SER A 156 25.99 13.24 5.14
C SER A 156 25.41 12.33 4.05
N LEU A 157 24.73 11.26 4.46
CA LEU A 157 24.21 10.25 3.56
C LEU A 157 22.94 10.70 2.83
N ALA A 158 22.03 11.44 3.48
CA ALA A 158 20.79 11.85 2.82
C ALA A 158 21.05 12.75 1.57
N PRO A 159 21.91 13.79 1.62
CA PRO A 159 22.23 14.56 0.40
C PRO A 159 22.90 13.72 -0.70
N PHE A 160 23.76 12.77 -0.32
CA PHE A 160 24.38 11.84 -1.26
C PHE A 160 23.34 10.94 -1.95
N VAL A 161 22.46 10.30 -1.16
CA VAL A 161 21.36 9.46 -1.67
C VAL A 161 20.46 10.28 -2.59
N ARG A 162 20.22 11.56 -2.26
CA ARG A 162 19.46 12.47 -3.12
C ARG A 162 20.04 12.55 -4.53
N GLY A 163 21.31 12.96 -4.61
CA GLY A 163 21.98 13.18 -5.89
C GLY A 163 22.06 11.90 -6.71
N GLU A 164 22.39 10.79 -6.04
CA GLU A 164 22.57 9.52 -6.71
C GLU A 164 21.24 8.87 -7.13
N ALA A 165 20.19 8.96 -6.30
CA ALA A 165 18.86 8.46 -6.66
C ALA A 165 18.25 9.27 -7.81
N MET A 166 18.40 10.59 -7.82
CA MET A 166 17.93 11.42 -8.95
C MET A 166 18.67 11.09 -10.24
N ARG A 167 20.00 10.86 -10.16
CA ARG A 167 20.82 10.49 -11.33
C ARG A 167 20.43 9.15 -11.92
N GLN A 168 20.11 8.17 -11.08
CA GLN A 168 19.81 6.80 -11.48
C GLN A 168 18.30 6.48 -11.48
N MET A 169 17.40 7.46 -11.38
CA MET A 169 15.95 7.23 -11.13
C MET A 169 15.31 6.29 -12.16
N GLN A 170 15.75 6.34 -13.41
CA GLN A 170 15.24 5.47 -14.48
C GLN A 170 15.55 3.98 -14.26
N ASP A 171 16.61 3.67 -13.51
CA ASP A 171 17.02 2.29 -13.22
C ASP A 171 16.39 1.74 -11.93
N PHE A 172 15.60 2.56 -11.21
CA PHE A 172 14.86 2.10 -10.04
C PHE A 172 13.66 1.26 -10.44
N ASN A 173 13.45 0.17 -9.69
CA ASN A 173 12.19 -0.54 -9.64
C ASN A 173 11.26 0.05 -8.57
N VAL A 174 9.99 -0.37 -8.56
CA VAL A 174 8.96 0.12 -7.62
C VAL A 174 9.44 0.03 -6.17
N GLY A 175 9.90 -1.15 -5.73
CA GLY A 175 10.36 -1.34 -4.35
C GLY A 175 11.56 -0.46 -3.98
N GLY A 176 12.44 -0.12 -4.93
CA GLY A 176 13.53 0.82 -4.73
C GLY A 176 13.01 2.25 -4.53
N CYS A 177 12.09 2.71 -5.38
CA CYS A 177 11.44 4.02 -5.25
C CYS A 177 10.75 4.17 -3.88
N LEU A 178 9.96 3.17 -3.48
CA LEU A 178 9.26 3.15 -2.19
C LEU A 178 10.24 3.26 -1.00
N ARG A 179 11.35 2.51 -1.04
CA ARG A 179 12.37 2.54 0.04
C ARG A 179 13.08 3.88 0.14
N VAL A 180 13.41 4.52 -0.98
CA VAL A 180 14.06 5.85 -0.98
C VAL A 180 13.12 6.87 -0.35
N VAL A 181 11.86 6.93 -0.78
CA VAL A 181 10.89 7.88 -0.22
C VAL A 181 10.64 7.60 1.27
N GLU A 182 10.54 6.32 1.67
CA GLU A 182 10.42 5.94 3.09
C GLU A 182 11.66 6.33 3.91
N ALA A 183 12.87 6.28 3.34
CA ALA A 183 14.10 6.70 4.00
C ALA A 183 14.07 8.19 4.34
N TYR A 184 13.68 9.05 3.38
CA TYR A 184 13.54 10.50 3.60
C TYR A 184 12.51 10.83 4.65
N ARG A 185 11.36 10.15 4.61
CA ARG A 185 10.34 10.26 5.64
C ARG A 185 10.89 9.93 7.04
N ARG A 186 11.69 8.85 7.16
CA ARG A 186 12.29 8.42 8.44
C ARG A 186 13.39 9.36 8.93
N TRP A 187 14.18 9.95 8.03
CA TRP A 187 15.13 11.00 8.36
C TRP A 187 14.46 12.32 8.74
N GLY A 188 13.15 12.48 8.48
CA GLY A 188 12.46 13.75 8.70
C GLY A 188 12.90 14.83 7.72
N VAL A 189 13.44 14.44 6.56
CA VAL A 189 13.85 15.35 5.48
C VAL A 189 12.76 15.36 4.43
N VAL A 190 12.19 16.52 4.15
CA VAL A 190 11.19 16.70 3.11
C VAL A 190 11.90 17.05 1.81
N ASP A 191 11.87 16.14 0.84
CA ASP A 191 12.35 16.40 -0.52
C ASP A 191 11.19 16.20 -1.52
N PRO A 192 10.48 17.29 -1.88
CA PRO A 192 9.33 17.21 -2.78
C PRO A 192 9.72 16.70 -4.18
N GLN A 193 10.91 17.10 -4.67
CA GLN A 193 11.36 16.77 -6.01
C GLN A 193 11.68 15.29 -6.13
N LEU A 194 12.47 14.75 -5.19
CA LEU A 194 12.78 13.31 -5.18
C LEU A 194 11.52 12.47 -4.99
N THR A 195 10.61 12.90 -4.12
CA THR A 195 9.33 12.21 -3.91
C THR A 195 8.50 12.20 -5.18
N GLN A 196 8.39 13.33 -5.87
CA GLN A 196 7.67 13.42 -7.14
C GLN A 196 8.28 12.52 -8.20
N MET A 197 9.60 12.59 -8.43
CA MET A 197 10.29 11.75 -9.42
C MET A 197 10.10 10.25 -9.13
N ALA A 198 10.15 9.84 -7.86
CA ALA A 198 9.93 8.46 -7.47
C ALA A 198 8.48 8.01 -7.72
N LEU A 199 7.48 8.86 -7.46
CA LEU A 199 6.07 8.55 -7.72
C LEU A 199 5.75 8.51 -9.23
N GLU A 200 6.34 9.41 -10.01
CA GLU A 200 6.26 9.39 -11.48
C GLU A 200 6.88 8.10 -12.04
N ARG A 201 8.06 7.70 -11.53
CA ARG A 201 8.68 6.43 -11.93
C ARG A 201 7.81 5.21 -11.59
N ILE A 202 7.16 5.21 -10.43
CA ILE A 202 6.22 4.13 -10.06
C ILE A 202 5.01 4.12 -10.99
N GLN A 203 4.52 5.28 -11.41
CA GLN A 203 3.42 5.40 -12.36
C GLN A 203 3.82 4.86 -13.74
N ASP A 204 5.05 5.08 -14.20
CA ASP A 204 5.57 4.50 -15.44
C ASP A 204 5.68 2.96 -15.36
N LEU A 205 5.92 2.42 -14.17
CA LEU A 205 6.04 0.98 -13.90
C LEU A 205 4.74 0.34 -13.41
N GLN A 206 3.58 0.98 -13.63
CA GLN A 206 2.29 0.52 -13.09
C GLN A 206 1.92 -0.92 -13.48
N GLU A 207 2.37 -1.39 -14.65
CA GLU A 207 2.10 -2.75 -15.14
C GLU A 207 2.88 -3.83 -14.37
N GLU A 208 3.96 -3.46 -13.69
CA GLU A 208 4.81 -4.36 -12.90
C GLU A 208 4.39 -4.45 -11.43
N LEU A 209 3.37 -3.68 -11.01
CA LEU A 209 2.94 -3.63 -9.62
C LEU A 209 2.37 -4.96 -9.13
N SER A 210 3.03 -5.56 -8.14
CA SER A 210 2.47 -6.68 -7.40
C SER A 210 1.50 -6.21 -6.32
N ASN A 211 0.66 -7.11 -5.80
CA ASN A 211 -0.23 -6.83 -4.66
C ASN A 211 0.53 -6.33 -3.43
N LYS A 212 1.76 -6.80 -3.24
CA LYS A 212 2.64 -6.33 -2.16
C LYS A 212 3.08 -4.89 -2.39
N ASP A 213 3.46 -4.55 -3.63
CA ASP A 213 3.87 -3.19 -3.97
C ASP A 213 2.70 -2.21 -3.84
N VAL A 214 1.49 -2.62 -4.25
CA VAL A 214 0.25 -1.86 -4.05
C VAL A 214 0.02 -1.55 -2.57
N GLN A 215 0.13 -2.56 -1.71
CA GLN A 215 -0.01 -2.39 -0.26
C GLN A 215 1.04 -1.43 0.29
N GLU A 216 2.33 -1.64 -0.03
CA GLU A 216 3.43 -0.82 0.48
C GLU A 216 3.33 0.64 -0.02
N LEU A 217 2.92 0.85 -1.26
CA LEU A 217 2.68 2.16 -1.85
C LEU A 217 1.54 2.90 -1.13
N LEU A 218 0.38 2.25 -0.93
CA LEU A 218 -0.74 2.86 -0.23
C LEU A 218 -0.37 3.19 1.23
N GLU A 219 0.34 2.30 1.92
CA GLU A 219 0.83 2.57 3.29
C GLU A 219 1.82 3.74 3.34
N LEU A 220 2.66 3.90 2.32
CA LEU A 220 3.60 5.02 2.23
C LEU A 220 2.87 6.33 1.97
N LEU A 221 1.97 6.36 0.98
CA LEU A 221 1.15 7.53 0.64
C LEU A 221 0.32 7.99 1.85
N ALA A 222 -0.33 7.06 2.55
CA ALA A 222 -1.11 7.34 3.75
C ALA A 222 -0.26 7.91 4.90
N ARG A 223 1.00 7.48 5.05
CA ARG A 223 1.92 8.02 6.06
C ARG A 223 2.49 9.38 5.70
N LEU A 224 2.62 9.68 4.41
CA LEU A 224 3.07 10.98 3.92
C LEU A 224 1.93 12.00 3.82
N GLY A 225 0.67 11.54 3.83
CA GLY A 225 -0.49 12.40 3.56
C GLY A 225 -0.50 12.88 2.10
N LEU A 226 0.02 12.07 1.18
CA LEU A 226 0.07 12.38 -0.26
C LEU A 226 -0.98 11.57 -1.01
N ALA A 227 -1.70 12.23 -1.91
CA ALA A 227 -2.66 11.57 -2.78
C ALA A 227 -2.52 12.05 -4.22
N PRO A 228 -1.56 11.48 -4.98
CA PRO A 228 -1.46 11.73 -6.42
C PRO A 228 -2.67 11.11 -7.14
N ASP A 229 -3.56 11.94 -7.68
CA ASP A 229 -4.90 11.53 -8.16
C ASP A 229 -4.86 10.40 -9.18
N GLY A 230 -3.96 10.48 -10.17
CA GLY A 230 -3.84 9.47 -11.23
C GLY A 230 -3.37 8.13 -10.69
N LEU A 231 -2.22 8.13 -10.00
CA LEU A 231 -1.65 6.92 -9.40
C LEU A 231 -2.59 6.28 -8.37
N LEU A 232 -3.24 7.08 -7.51
CA LEU A 232 -4.16 6.55 -6.51
C LEU A 232 -5.38 5.88 -7.15
N LYS A 233 -5.97 6.48 -8.19
CA LYS A 233 -7.07 5.87 -8.96
C LYS A 233 -6.65 4.54 -9.60
N THR A 234 -5.49 4.50 -10.25
CA THR A 234 -4.96 3.28 -10.88
C THR A 234 -4.79 2.16 -9.84
N VAL A 235 -4.11 2.47 -8.73
CA VAL A 235 -3.82 1.49 -7.68
C VAL A 235 -5.11 0.98 -7.01
N CYS A 236 -6.10 1.85 -6.82
CA CYS A 236 -7.41 1.43 -6.32
C CYS A 236 -8.11 0.50 -7.32
N GLN A 237 -8.16 0.85 -8.61
CA GLN A 237 -8.75 -0.02 -9.63
C GLN A 237 -8.08 -1.39 -9.68
N MET A 238 -6.75 -1.46 -9.57
CA MET A 238 -6.01 -2.73 -9.49
C MET A 238 -6.40 -3.53 -8.25
N THR A 239 -6.49 -2.86 -7.09
CA THR A 239 -6.91 -3.47 -5.83
C THR A 239 -8.29 -4.12 -5.96
N PHE A 240 -9.29 -3.36 -6.41
CA PHE A 240 -10.67 -3.84 -6.50
C PHE A 240 -10.87 -4.93 -7.56
N ARG A 241 -10.10 -4.91 -8.65
CA ARG A 241 -10.10 -6.01 -9.66
C ARG A 241 -9.52 -7.31 -9.12
N SER A 242 -8.73 -7.26 -8.06
CA SER A 242 -7.94 -8.39 -7.57
C SER A 242 -8.04 -8.63 -6.08
N LEU A 243 -9.15 -8.21 -5.42
CA LEU A 243 -9.36 -8.39 -3.98
C LEU A 243 -9.08 -9.82 -3.50
N TRP A 244 -9.48 -10.81 -4.29
CA TRP A 244 -9.28 -12.24 -4.01
C TRP A 244 -7.81 -12.66 -3.95
N ALA A 245 -6.90 -11.92 -4.60
CA ALA A 245 -5.47 -12.20 -4.65
C ALA A 245 -4.71 -11.58 -3.46
N PHE A 246 -5.36 -10.76 -2.64
CA PHE A 246 -4.78 -10.23 -1.41
C PHE A 246 -5.01 -11.20 -0.24
N THR A 247 -4.01 -11.34 0.62
CA THR A 247 -4.22 -11.99 1.93
C THR A 247 -5.05 -11.08 2.85
N ALA A 248 -5.68 -11.66 3.87
CA ALA A 248 -6.54 -10.90 4.79
C ALA A 248 -5.80 -9.75 5.50
N ARG A 249 -4.52 -9.96 5.85
CA ARG A 249 -3.67 -8.91 6.45
C ARG A 249 -3.39 -7.77 5.47
N GLN A 250 -3.17 -8.10 4.19
CA GLN A 250 -2.94 -7.09 3.17
C GLN A 250 -4.22 -6.29 2.90
N LEU A 251 -5.39 -6.93 2.84
CA LEU A 251 -6.67 -6.24 2.71
C LEU A 251 -6.93 -5.30 3.90
N ALA A 252 -6.68 -5.74 5.14
CA ALA A 252 -6.82 -4.86 6.31
C ALA A 252 -5.88 -3.64 6.25
N SER A 253 -4.63 -3.84 5.81
CA SER A 253 -3.66 -2.76 5.60
C SER A 253 -4.08 -1.80 4.48
N VAL A 254 -4.54 -2.32 3.34
CA VAL A 254 -5.03 -1.52 2.20
C VAL A 254 -6.26 -0.71 2.60
N THR A 255 -7.24 -1.34 3.26
CA THR A 255 -8.45 -0.68 3.78
C THR A 255 -8.10 0.48 4.69
N HIS A 256 -7.20 0.25 5.64
CA HIS A 256 -6.71 1.27 6.56
C HIS A 256 -6.00 2.42 5.82
N SER A 257 -5.14 2.11 4.85
CA SER A 257 -4.42 3.13 4.07
C SER A 257 -5.37 3.96 3.22
N LEU A 258 -6.32 3.34 2.53
CA LEU A 258 -7.35 4.04 1.72
C LEU A 258 -8.24 4.92 2.60
N ALA A 259 -8.62 4.44 3.78
CA ALA A 259 -9.38 5.26 4.73
C ALA A 259 -8.58 6.49 5.19
N LYS A 260 -7.28 6.34 5.50
CA LYS A 260 -6.40 7.47 5.86
C LYS A 260 -6.22 8.46 4.72
N LEU A 261 -6.24 7.97 3.48
CA LEU A 261 -6.27 8.78 2.27
C LEU A 261 -7.67 9.35 1.95
N ARG A 262 -8.69 9.08 2.77
CA ARG A 262 -10.10 9.46 2.56
C ARG A 262 -10.65 9.00 1.21
N PHE A 263 -10.08 7.94 0.64
CA PHE A 263 -10.33 7.51 -0.73
C PHE A 263 -11.12 6.21 -0.79
N LEU A 264 -11.97 5.98 0.22
CA LEU A 264 -12.72 4.74 0.37
C LEU A 264 -14.20 5.07 0.41
N SER A 265 -14.96 4.66 -0.61
CA SER A 265 -16.42 4.85 -0.57
C SER A 265 -17.09 3.81 0.34
N PRO A 266 -18.33 4.04 0.80
CA PRO A 266 -19.10 3.05 1.55
C PRO A 266 -19.20 1.70 0.81
N ARG A 267 -19.42 1.76 -0.51
CA ARG A 267 -19.50 0.58 -1.37
C ARG A 267 -18.17 -0.16 -1.45
N ASP A 268 -17.08 0.56 -1.69
CA ASP A 268 -15.73 -0.01 -1.75
C ASP A 268 -15.37 -0.72 -0.43
N PHE A 269 -15.77 -0.12 0.69
CA PHE A 269 -15.56 -0.69 2.01
C PHE A 269 -16.36 -1.99 2.19
N GLU A 270 -17.64 -2.03 1.78
CA GLU A 270 -18.44 -3.27 1.79
C GLU A 270 -17.82 -4.38 0.95
N GLU A 271 -17.36 -4.09 -0.28
CA GLU A 271 -16.73 -5.08 -1.15
C GLU A 271 -15.47 -5.69 -0.50
N ILE A 272 -14.66 -4.88 0.19
CA ILE A 272 -13.50 -5.40 0.95
C ILE A 272 -13.94 -6.22 2.17
N LEU A 273 -14.97 -5.77 2.89
CA LEU A 273 -15.50 -6.52 4.04
C LEU A 273 -16.05 -7.87 3.62
N ASP A 274 -16.73 -7.97 2.47
CA ASP A 274 -17.21 -9.24 1.93
C ASP A 274 -16.05 -10.19 1.60
N ALA A 275 -14.99 -9.67 1.00
CA ALA A 275 -13.77 -10.45 0.75
C ALA A 275 -13.04 -10.89 2.05
N LEU A 276 -13.13 -10.07 3.10
CA LEU A 276 -12.50 -10.33 4.40
C LEU A 276 -13.33 -11.25 5.31
N THR A 277 -14.65 -11.21 5.23
CA THR A 277 -15.59 -11.86 6.16
C THR A 277 -15.24 -13.33 6.45
N PRO A 278 -14.93 -14.17 5.45
CA PRO A 278 -14.56 -15.57 5.69
C PRO A 278 -13.28 -15.77 6.52
N LYS A 279 -12.43 -14.74 6.63
CA LYS A 279 -11.09 -14.80 7.23
C LYS A 279 -10.94 -13.92 8.48
N LEU A 280 -11.97 -13.18 8.88
CA LEU A 280 -11.90 -12.21 9.98
C LEU A 280 -11.42 -12.81 11.30
N GLY A 281 -11.91 -14.00 11.67
CA GLY A 281 -11.53 -14.67 12.92
C GLY A 281 -10.04 -15.03 13.02
N SER A 282 -9.30 -15.02 11.91
CA SER A 282 -7.86 -15.31 11.88
C SER A 282 -6.97 -14.05 11.92
N LEU A 283 -7.58 -12.86 11.91
CA LEU A 283 -6.83 -11.61 11.91
C LEU A 283 -6.21 -11.34 13.28
N PRO A 284 -4.93 -10.93 13.33
CA PRO A 284 -4.30 -10.50 14.58
C PRO A 284 -4.92 -9.18 15.06
N GLY A 285 -4.84 -8.91 16.38
CA GLY A 285 -5.42 -7.71 17.00
C GLY A 285 -5.06 -6.41 16.28
N ARG A 286 -3.80 -6.24 15.87
CA ARG A 286 -3.36 -5.08 15.08
C ARG A 286 -4.16 -4.86 13.80
N ASP A 287 -4.48 -5.92 13.06
CA ASP A 287 -5.22 -5.80 11.80
C ASP A 287 -6.73 -5.60 12.06
N VAL A 288 -7.25 -6.12 13.17
CA VAL A 288 -8.62 -5.81 13.64
C VAL A 288 -8.75 -4.34 14.03
N ALA A 289 -7.79 -3.78 14.77
CA ALA A 289 -7.77 -2.35 15.10
C ALA A 289 -7.76 -1.47 13.86
N ARG A 290 -6.96 -1.83 12.85
CA ARG A 290 -6.90 -1.14 11.56
C ARG A 290 -8.25 -1.13 10.83
N LEU A 291 -8.99 -2.24 10.86
CA LEU A 291 -10.33 -2.31 10.28
C LEU A 291 -11.35 -1.46 11.04
N LEU A 292 -11.36 -1.55 12.38
CA LEU A 292 -12.21 -0.70 13.23
C LEU A 292 -11.93 0.79 12.97
N PHE A 293 -10.65 1.15 12.91
CA PHE A 293 -10.22 2.50 12.60
C PHE A 293 -10.68 2.97 11.22
N ALA A 294 -10.47 2.15 10.19
CA ALA A 294 -10.93 2.47 8.84
C ALA A 294 -12.46 2.69 8.80
N TRP A 295 -13.21 1.82 9.49
CA TRP A 295 -14.67 1.90 9.61
C TRP A 295 -15.13 3.23 10.22
N ALA A 296 -14.55 3.58 11.37
CA ALA A 296 -14.83 4.81 12.09
C ALA A 296 -14.43 6.06 11.28
N LEU A 297 -13.31 6.00 10.58
CA LEU A 297 -12.76 7.12 9.83
C LEU A 297 -13.60 7.48 8.59
N GLN A 298 -14.35 6.53 8.03
CA GLN A 298 -15.29 6.78 6.94
C GLN A 298 -16.71 7.16 7.44
N ASP A 299 -16.90 7.30 8.76
CA ASP A 299 -18.19 7.59 9.40
C ASP A 299 -19.31 6.59 9.02
N LEU A 300 -18.95 5.33 8.78
CA LEU A 300 -19.87 4.26 8.37
C LEU A 300 -20.55 3.56 9.56
N GLY A 301 -20.93 4.32 10.60
CA GLY A 301 -21.42 3.77 11.86
C GLY A 301 -22.69 2.91 11.73
N GLU A 302 -23.54 3.20 10.75
CA GLU A 302 -24.78 2.47 10.50
C GLU A 302 -24.58 1.19 9.66
N LEU A 303 -23.43 1.07 9.00
CA LEU A 303 -23.14 -0.08 8.16
C LEU A 303 -22.78 -1.29 9.03
N ARG A 304 -23.50 -2.41 8.86
CA ARG A 304 -23.25 -3.72 9.51
C ARG A 304 -22.82 -3.61 11.01
N PRO A 305 -23.65 -3.02 11.88
CA PRO A 305 -23.31 -2.77 13.28
C PRO A 305 -23.00 -4.07 14.06
N GLU A 306 -23.56 -5.21 13.65
CA GLU A 306 -23.25 -6.53 14.18
C GLU A 306 -21.77 -6.87 13.98
N LEU A 307 -21.24 -6.61 12.78
CA LEU A 307 -19.85 -6.89 12.45
C LEU A 307 -18.89 -5.99 13.21
N GLN A 308 -19.24 -4.71 13.38
CA GLN A 308 -18.48 -3.78 14.22
C GLN A 308 -18.35 -4.30 15.65
N ARG A 309 -19.45 -4.82 16.23
CA ARG A 309 -19.45 -5.41 17.58
C ARG A 309 -18.57 -6.66 17.64
N VAL A 310 -18.61 -7.52 16.62
CA VAL A 310 -17.75 -8.72 16.54
C VAL A 310 -16.27 -8.33 16.53
N LEU A 311 -15.88 -7.36 15.71
CA LEU A 311 -14.50 -6.87 15.65
C LEU A 311 -14.07 -6.23 16.97
N ALA A 312 -14.96 -5.47 17.62
CA ALA A 312 -14.70 -4.89 18.94
C ALA A 312 -14.45 -5.98 20.01
N VAL A 313 -15.27 -7.04 20.04
CA VAL A 313 -15.07 -8.18 20.96
C VAL A 313 -13.75 -8.91 20.66
N GLN A 314 -13.46 -9.16 19.38
CA GLN A 314 -12.23 -9.82 18.94
C GLN A 314 -10.99 -9.01 19.37
N TYR A 315 -11.03 -7.68 19.22
CA TYR A 315 -9.92 -6.82 19.65
C TYR A 315 -9.79 -6.75 21.17
N ALA A 316 -10.90 -6.58 21.89
CA ALA A 316 -10.93 -6.52 23.35
C ALA A 316 -10.35 -7.79 23.98
N SER A 317 -10.60 -8.95 23.36
CA SER A 317 -10.15 -10.27 23.83
C SER A 317 -8.73 -10.65 23.37
N CYS A 318 -8.05 -9.80 22.59
CA CYS A 318 -6.70 -10.08 22.12
C CYS A 318 -5.67 -9.88 23.26
N ASP A 319 -4.62 -10.70 23.29
CA ASP A 319 -3.51 -10.59 24.25
C ASP A 319 -2.30 -9.80 23.69
N ASP A 320 -2.27 -9.53 22.38
CA ASP A 320 -1.17 -8.83 21.71
C ASP A 320 -1.44 -7.31 21.71
N TYR A 321 -0.85 -6.62 22.69
CA TYR A 321 -1.06 -5.19 22.91
C TYR A 321 0.07 -4.36 22.31
N ASP A 322 -0.30 -3.51 21.36
CA ASP A 322 0.53 -2.44 20.84
C ASP A 322 -0.16 -1.10 21.02
N LEU A 323 0.58 -0.09 21.48
CA LEU A 323 0.02 1.23 21.83
C LEU A 323 -0.68 1.91 20.64
N LEU A 324 -0.16 1.74 19.41
CA LEU A 324 -0.78 2.34 18.24
C LEU A 324 -2.09 1.63 17.89
N SER A 325 -2.11 0.30 18.01
CA SER A 325 -3.32 -0.50 17.79
C SER A 325 -4.41 -0.18 18.82
N ASP A 326 -4.03 -0.04 20.10
CA ASP A 326 -4.97 0.34 21.16
C ASP A 326 -5.54 1.74 20.95
N LEU A 327 -4.71 2.65 20.43
CA LEU A 327 -5.14 4.01 20.13
C LEU A 327 -6.09 4.07 18.93
N ASP A 328 -5.80 3.30 17.86
CA ASP A 328 -6.66 3.14 16.69
C ASP A 328 -8.02 2.56 17.09
N ALA A 329 -8.01 1.48 17.88
CA ALA A 329 -9.22 0.86 18.40
C ALA A 329 -9.99 1.80 19.34
N ALA A 330 -9.33 2.45 20.30
CA ALA A 330 -10.00 3.33 21.26
C ALA A 330 -10.66 4.54 20.57
N TRP A 331 -9.97 5.15 19.60
CA TRP A 331 -10.57 6.23 18.82
C TRP A 331 -11.77 5.73 18.01
N ALA A 332 -11.63 4.58 17.34
CA ALA A 332 -12.73 3.97 16.59
C ALA A 332 -13.95 3.65 17.46
N LEU A 333 -13.73 3.04 18.64
CA LEU A 333 -14.80 2.70 19.57
C LEU A 333 -15.54 3.94 20.10
N CYS A 334 -14.84 5.07 20.27
CA CYS A 334 -15.49 6.34 20.59
C CYS A 334 -16.38 6.82 19.44
N VAL A 335 -15.90 6.76 18.19
CA VAL A 335 -16.66 7.20 17.01
C VAL A 335 -17.85 6.29 16.73
N LEU A 336 -17.70 4.98 16.92
CA LEU A 336 -18.77 4.00 16.72
C LEU A 336 -19.74 3.91 17.92
N ASN A 337 -19.57 4.75 18.95
CA ASN A 337 -20.35 4.74 20.19
C ASN A 337 -20.34 3.38 20.93
N LEU A 338 -19.21 2.66 20.85
CA LEU A 338 -18.97 1.37 21.52
C LEU A 338 -18.05 1.50 22.74
N SER A 339 -17.45 2.67 22.97
CA SER A 339 -16.46 2.92 24.02
C SER A 339 -16.93 2.59 25.45
N ASP A 340 -18.20 2.76 25.78
CA ASP A 340 -18.72 2.46 27.12
C ASP A 340 -18.80 0.95 27.39
N LYS A 341 -19.10 0.15 26.34
CA LYS A 341 -19.16 -1.30 26.43
C LYS A 341 -17.78 -1.96 26.49
N TYR A 342 -16.79 -1.38 25.80
CA TYR A 342 -15.43 -1.90 25.70
C TYR A 342 -14.42 -0.94 26.36
N SER A 343 -14.78 -0.48 27.56
CA SER A 343 -13.98 0.51 28.29
C SER A 343 -12.60 -0.02 28.68
N GLU A 344 -12.39 -1.34 28.75
CA GLU A 344 -11.07 -1.94 29.01
C GLU A 344 -10.02 -1.52 27.97
N VAL A 345 -10.41 -1.36 26.70
CA VAL A 345 -9.49 -0.91 25.63
C VAL A 345 -9.00 0.51 25.92
N LEU A 346 -9.89 1.39 26.39
CA LEU A 346 -9.56 2.75 26.80
C LEU A 346 -8.64 2.73 28.04
N VAL A 347 -8.91 1.86 29.01
CA VAL A 347 -8.10 1.75 30.24
C VAL A 347 -6.64 1.41 29.93
N ARG A 348 -6.35 0.61 28.90
CA ARG A 348 -4.97 0.30 28.47
C ARG A 348 -4.16 1.55 28.11
N LEU A 349 -4.80 2.60 27.60
CA LEU A 349 -4.13 3.86 27.25
C LEU A 349 -3.65 4.67 28.47
N ARG A 350 -4.10 4.35 29.70
CA ARG A 350 -3.69 5.08 30.92
C ARG A 350 -2.19 5.00 31.20
N HIS A 351 -1.55 3.92 30.76
CA HIS A 351 -0.13 3.64 30.98
C HIS A 351 0.77 3.97 29.79
N ALA A 352 0.23 4.61 28.74
CA ALA A 352 0.99 5.01 27.57
C ALA A 352 2.22 5.85 27.96
N ARG A 353 3.42 5.37 27.58
CA ARG A 353 4.67 6.11 27.75
C ARG A 353 4.83 7.06 26.57
N THR A 354 4.87 8.37 26.81
CA THR A 354 4.89 9.38 25.74
C THR A 354 6.23 9.60 25.07
N ARG A 355 7.35 9.13 25.65
CA ARG A 355 8.70 9.43 25.16
C ARG A 355 9.00 8.92 23.74
N ASP A 356 8.28 7.89 23.28
CA ASP A 356 8.54 7.24 21.98
C ASP A 356 7.35 7.31 21.02
N VAL A 357 6.32 8.10 21.34
CA VAL A 357 5.10 8.20 20.52
C VAL A 357 5.25 9.32 19.50
N HIS A 358 5.00 9.03 18.23
CA HIS A 358 5.06 10.04 17.18
C HIS A 358 3.92 11.07 17.33
N ALA A 359 4.13 12.29 16.83
CA ALA A 359 3.19 13.40 16.98
C ALA A 359 1.75 13.04 16.56
N GLY A 360 1.55 12.36 15.43
CA GLY A 360 0.21 11.95 14.98
C GLY A 360 -0.56 11.07 15.98
N ALA A 361 0.10 10.16 16.69
CA ALA A 361 -0.56 9.33 17.71
C ALA A 361 -0.88 10.17 18.96
N LEU A 362 -0.04 11.14 19.32
CA LEU A 362 -0.37 12.09 20.39
C LEU A 362 -1.58 12.97 20.03
N VAL A 363 -1.73 13.36 18.76
CA VAL A 363 -2.90 14.11 18.26
C VAL A 363 -4.18 13.29 18.38
N GLN A 364 -4.16 12.03 17.95
CA GLN A 364 -5.30 11.12 18.07
C GLN A 364 -5.63 10.81 19.54
N LEU A 365 -4.61 10.63 20.38
CA LEU A 365 -4.78 10.46 21.83
C LEU A 365 -5.43 11.68 22.48
N HIS A 366 -5.08 12.89 22.03
CA HIS A 366 -5.73 14.13 22.50
C HIS A 366 -7.23 14.13 22.24
N GLU A 367 -7.68 13.65 21.07
CA GLU A 367 -9.12 13.57 20.78
C GLU A 367 -9.86 12.59 21.70
N VAL A 368 -9.30 11.39 21.88
CA VAL A 368 -9.88 10.37 22.77
C VAL A 368 -9.95 10.88 24.21
N LEU A 369 -8.87 11.48 24.72
CA LEU A 369 -8.80 12.02 26.08
C LEU A 369 -9.73 13.21 26.29
N SER A 370 -9.94 14.04 25.26
CA SER A 370 -10.83 15.19 25.33
C SER A 370 -12.30 14.76 25.30
N TYR A 371 -12.64 13.73 24.52
CA TYR A 371 -14.00 13.21 24.40
C TYR A 371 -14.44 12.37 25.62
N LYS A 372 -13.54 11.57 26.21
CA LYS A 372 -13.80 10.71 27.39
C LYS A 372 -12.93 11.09 28.59
N SER A 373 -12.88 12.39 28.90
CA SER A 373 -11.98 12.97 29.91
C SER A 373 -12.18 12.45 31.34
N GLU A 374 -13.43 12.09 31.68
CA GLU A 374 -13.83 11.55 32.97
C GLU A 374 -13.51 10.06 33.11
N SER A 375 -13.71 9.27 32.05
CA SER A 375 -13.48 7.81 32.06
C SER A 375 -12.00 7.44 32.01
N LEU A 376 -11.17 8.30 31.40
CA LEU A 376 -9.74 8.10 31.22
C LEU A 376 -8.95 8.92 32.24
N ALA A 377 -8.67 8.36 33.41
CA ALA A 377 -7.73 8.93 34.41
C ALA A 377 -6.26 8.91 33.95
N ALA A 378 -5.97 9.35 32.71
CA ALA A 378 -4.63 9.48 32.17
C ALA A 378 -3.83 10.53 32.94
N ARG A 379 -2.53 10.26 33.12
CA ARG A 379 -1.60 11.15 33.84
C ARG A 379 -1.59 12.55 33.21
N ALA A 380 -1.53 13.59 34.04
CA ALA A 380 -1.53 14.99 33.58
C ALA A 380 -0.45 15.28 32.52
N ALA A 381 0.75 14.71 32.68
CA ALA A 381 1.85 14.84 31.72
C ALA A 381 1.50 14.29 30.33
N VAL A 382 0.74 13.18 30.25
CA VAL A 382 0.30 12.59 28.98
C VAL A 382 -0.73 13.50 28.31
N ARG A 383 -1.71 13.99 29.07
CA ARG A 383 -2.73 14.94 28.57
C ARG A 383 -2.07 16.21 28.04
N GLN A 384 -1.08 16.74 28.75
CA GLN A 384 -0.36 17.94 28.34
C GLN A 384 0.47 17.70 27.07
N ALA A 385 1.17 16.57 26.97
CA ALA A 385 1.92 16.21 25.76
C ALA A 385 0.99 16.04 24.53
N ALA A 386 -0.14 15.37 24.72
CA ALA A 386 -1.15 15.18 23.67
C ALA A 386 -1.74 16.53 23.20
N ARG A 387 -2.10 17.41 24.14
CA ARG A 387 -2.60 18.76 23.83
C ARG A 387 -1.57 19.61 23.09
N HIS A 388 -0.31 19.59 23.53
CA HIS A 388 0.77 20.32 22.85
C HIS A 388 1.00 19.79 21.44
N ALA A 389 1.01 18.48 21.24
CA ALA A 389 1.13 17.88 19.92
C ALA A 389 -0.03 18.29 19.00
N ALA A 390 -1.27 18.26 19.50
CA ALA A 390 -2.46 18.70 18.76
C ALA A 390 -2.40 20.20 18.38
N ALA A 391 -1.99 21.06 19.30
CA ALA A 391 -1.86 22.50 19.05
C ALA A 391 -0.72 22.83 18.06
N ALA A 392 0.43 22.15 18.19
CA ALA A 392 1.55 22.29 17.27
C ALA A 392 1.16 21.84 15.86
N GLU A 393 0.47 20.71 15.75
CA GLU A 393 0.01 20.18 14.46
C GLU A 393 -1.05 21.09 13.82
N ALA A 394 -2.03 21.58 14.59
CA ALA A 394 -3.02 22.55 14.08
C ALA A 394 -2.34 23.84 13.59
N THR A 395 -1.32 24.31 14.31
CA THR A 395 -0.54 25.49 13.91
C THR A 395 0.19 25.26 12.59
N ARG A 396 0.80 24.08 12.42
CA ARG A 396 1.51 23.67 11.21
C ARG A 396 0.57 23.58 10.00
N LEU A 397 -0.60 22.96 10.16
CA LEU A 397 -1.54 22.74 9.06
C LEU A 397 -2.33 23.97 8.63
N ALA A 398 -2.53 24.94 9.53
CA ALA A 398 -3.17 26.19 9.18
C ALA A 398 -2.38 27.05 8.18
N ALA A 399 -1.10 26.74 7.95
CA ALA A 399 -0.28 27.33 6.90
C ALA A 399 -0.43 26.60 5.54
N SER A 400 -1.30 25.59 5.45
CA SER A 400 -1.52 24.87 4.19
C SER A 400 -2.26 25.73 3.16
N PRO A 401 -1.98 25.55 1.85
CA PRO A 401 -2.66 26.29 0.78
C PRO A 401 -4.19 26.16 0.82
N LEU A 402 -4.72 24.99 1.20
CA LEU A 402 -6.16 24.74 1.34
C LEU A 402 -6.77 25.61 2.44
N HIS A 403 -6.11 25.74 3.59
CA HIS A 403 -6.58 26.62 4.66
C HIS A 403 -6.56 28.09 4.23
N GLU A 404 -5.54 28.52 3.49
CA GLU A 404 -5.49 29.88 2.96
C GLU A 404 -6.59 30.15 1.93
N GLN A 405 -6.88 29.18 1.08
CA GLN A 405 -7.96 29.27 0.09
C GLN A 405 -9.32 29.40 0.79
N VAL A 406 -9.62 28.52 1.75
CA VAL A 406 -10.85 28.59 2.57
C VAL A 406 -10.92 29.92 3.33
N ALA A 407 -9.82 30.39 3.92
CA ALA A 407 -9.78 31.67 4.64
C ALA A 407 -10.01 32.89 3.73
N ARG A 408 -9.57 32.84 2.47
CA ARG A 408 -9.86 33.89 1.47
C ARG A 408 -11.34 33.89 1.14
N THR A 409 -11.89 32.73 0.82
CA THR A 409 -13.32 32.58 0.47
C THR A 409 -14.23 32.97 1.63
N TRP A 410 -13.90 32.58 2.86
CA TRP A 410 -14.65 32.95 4.06
C TRP A 410 -14.82 34.47 4.20
N ARG A 411 -13.73 35.23 3.98
CA ARG A 411 -13.76 36.70 4.03
C ARG A 411 -14.65 37.30 2.94
N LYS A 412 -14.67 36.71 1.73
CA LYS A 412 -15.57 37.16 0.65
C LYS A 412 -17.05 36.96 0.99
N LEU A 413 -17.37 35.98 1.83
CA LEU A 413 -18.72 35.76 2.32
C LEU A 413 -19.18 36.79 3.37
N GLY A 414 -18.31 37.72 3.79
CA GLY A 414 -18.66 38.76 4.77
C GLY A 414 -18.83 38.25 6.20
N LEU A 415 -18.41 37.01 6.48
CA LEU A 415 -18.45 36.42 7.81
C LEU A 415 -17.21 36.87 8.60
N SER A 416 -17.39 37.22 9.88
CA SER A 416 -16.24 37.36 10.78
C SER A 416 -15.54 36.00 10.94
N CYS A 417 -14.25 36.04 11.28
CA CYS A 417 -13.42 34.84 11.25
C CYS A 417 -12.28 34.98 12.22
N GLU A 418 -12.33 34.19 13.29
CA GLU A 418 -11.19 33.94 14.16
C GLU A 418 -10.49 32.67 13.69
N ARG A 419 -9.24 32.79 13.23
CA ARG A 419 -8.43 31.63 12.85
C ARG A 419 -7.77 31.05 14.09
N LYS A 420 -7.66 29.71 14.15
CA LYS A 420 -7.00 29.01 15.27
C LYS A 420 -7.64 29.35 16.62
N ALA A 421 -8.96 29.52 16.65
CA ALA A 421 -9.66 29.89 17.87
C ALA A 421 -9.66 28.73 18.87
N PRO A 422 -9.47 28.98 20.17
CA PRO A 422 -9.65 27.97 21.19
C PRO A 422 -11.14 27.71 21.44
N CYS A 423 -11.59 26.48 21.24
CA CYS A 423 -12.96 26.04 21.55
C CYS A 423 -12.91 24.82 22.48
N GLY A 424 -13.05 25.07 23.79
CA GLY A 424 -12.88 24.04 24.81
C GLY A 424 -11.45 23.47 24.81
N PRO A 425 -11.27 22.13 24.75
CA PRO A 425 -9.95 21.50 24.71
C PRO A 425 -9.29 21.54 23.33
N PHE A 426 -9.99 22.04 22.30
CA PHE A 426 -9.55 22.02 20.92
C PHE A 426 -9.14 23.40 20.41
N VAL A 427 -8.25 23.40 19.41
CA VAL A 427 -7.97 24.55 18.56
C VAL A 427 -8.63 24.26 17.22
N VAL A 428 -9.59 25.09 16.83
CA VAL A 428 -10.37 24.92 15.58
C VAL A 428 -9.80 25.79 14.47
N ASP A 429 -10.01 25.40 13.22
CA ASP A 429 -9.38 26.09 12.09
C ASP A 429 -10.00 27.50 11.89
N PHE A 430 -11.33 27.59 11.93
CA PHE A 430 -12.10 28.82 11.81
C PHE A 430 -13.27 28.83 12.81
N LEU A 431 -13.47 29.97 13.48
CA LEU A 431 -14.63 30.25 14.33
C LEU A 431 -15.33 31.54 13.88
N GLU A 432 -16.64 31.48 13.75
CA GLU A 432 -17.51 32.66 13.67
C GLU A 432 -18.19 32.91 15.03
N PRO A 433 -17.76 33.93 15.80
CA PRO A 433 -18.19 34.10 17.19
C PRO A 433 -19.70 34.36 17.35
N ARG A 434 -20.37 35.03 16.39
CA ARG A 434 -21.78 35.40 16.57
C ARG A 434 -22.71 34.20 16.49
N SER A 435 -22.45 33.30 15.54
CA SER A 435 -23.26 32.09 15.34
C SER A 435 -22.70 30.86 16.07
N GLN A 436 -21.52 31.00 16.69
CA GLN A 436 -20.75 29.89 17.27
C GLN A 436 -20.51 28.78 16.24
N LEU A 437 -20.31 29.17 14.97
CA LEU A 437 -20.04 28.26 13.87
C LEU A 437 -18.55 27.99 13.77
N VAL A 438 -18.19 26.72 13.95
CA VAL A 438 -16.86 26.18 13.80
C VAL A 438 -16.76 25.54 12.42
N VAL A 439 -15.72 25.89 11.67
CA VAL A 439 -15.41 25.25 10.39
C VAL A 439 -13.99 24.71 10.44
N ASP A 440 -13.89 23.39 10.30
CA ASP A 440 -12.60 22.69 10.21
C ASP A 440 -12.39 22.18 8.78
N VAL A 441 -11.13 22.17 8.35
CA VAL A 441 -10.72 21.62 7.04
C VAL A 441 -10.12 20.23 7.27
N ASP A 442 -10.65 19.22 6.60
CA ASP A 442 -10.05 17.88 6.63
C ASP A 442 -8.81 17.83 5.74
N LEU A 443 -7.75 17.21 6.25
CA LEU A 443 -6.48 17.06 5.55
C LEU A 443 -5.95 15.65 5.75
N LEU A 444 -5.36 15.08 4.70
CA LEU A 444 -4.76 13.73 4.76
C LEU A 444 -3.60 13.63 5.75
N SER A 445 -2.94 14.74 6.04
CA SER A 445 -1.88 14.81 7.05
C SER A 445 -2.41 14.78 8.48
N TRP A 446 -3.70 15.08 8.71
CA TRP A 446 -4.30 14.94 10.03
C TRP A 446 -4.68 13.46 10.24
N PRO A 447 -4.30 12.84 11.38
CA PRO A 447 -4.34 11.39 11.52
C PRO A 447 -5.75 10.79 11.55
N VAL A 448 -6.75 11.59 11.95
CA VAL A 448 -8.14 11.16 12.19
C VAL A 448 -9.15 12.09 11.50
N THR A 449 -10.45 11.80 11.50
CA THR A 449 -11.46 12.80 11.12
C THR A 449 -11.77 13.73 12.29
N ARG A 450 -12.47 14.84 12.03
CA ARG A 450 -12.91 15.78 13.08
C ARG A 450 -14.14 15.29 13.86
N THR A 451 -14.57 14.04 13.68
CA THR A 451 -15.85 13.53 14.17
C THR A 451 -15.99 13.63 15.69
N LEU A 452 -15.01 13.15 16.48
CA LEU A 452 -15.09 13.22 17.95
C LEU A 452 -15.07 14.66 18.46
N ARG A 453 -14.21 15.49 17.87
CA ARG A 453 -14.14 16.92 18.16
C ARG A 453 -15.48 17.60 17.87
N HIS A 454 -16.07 17.36 16.71
CA HIS A 454 -17.33 18.00 16.32
C HIS A 454 -18.47 17.54 17.20
N ARG A 455 -18.57 16.25 17.54
CA ARG A 455 -19.54 15.75 18.54
C ARG A 455 -19.39 16.43 19.89
N TYR A 456 -18.15 16.59 20.38
CA TYR A 456 -17.89 17.33 21.62
C TYR A 456 -18.37 18.79 21.51
N LEU A 457 -17.98 19.50 20.45
CA LEU A 457 -18.32 20.91 20.27
C LEU A 457 -19.84 21.12 20.11
N GLN A 458 -20.51 20.24 19.37
CA GLN A 458 -21.97 20.24 19.24
C GLN A 458 -22.67 20.04 20.59
N ALA A 459 -22.18 19.12 21.43
CA ALA A 459 -22.69 18.95 22.79
C ALA A 459 -22.51 20.19 23.68
N HIS A 460 -21.56 21.07 23.34
CA HIS A 460 -21.30 22.35 24.02
C HIS A 460 -21.93 23.55 23.30
N GLY A 461 -22.87 23.30 22.37
CA GLY A 461 -23.71 24.33 21.76
C GLY A 461 -23.16 24.97 20.48
N PHE A 462 -21.95 24.60 20.04
CA PHE A 462 -21.38 25.05 18.77
C PHE A 462 -22.07 24.40 17.57
N ARG A 463 -22.05 25.08 16.43
CA ARG A 463 -22.40 24.52 15.12
C ARG A 463 -21.10 24.13 14.43
N THR A 464 -21.04 23.00 13.75
CA THR A 464 -19.78 22.49 13.20
C THR A 464 -19.94 22.11 11.74
N VAL A 465 -18.99 22.52 10.91
CA VAL A 465 -18.86 22.10 9.51
C VAL A 465 -17.46 21.51 9.34
N CYS A 466 -17.39 20.32 8.76
CA CYS A 466 -16.15 19.74 8.28
C CYS A 466 -16.13 19.89 6.75
N LEU A 467 -15.07 20.47 6.20
CA LEU A 467 -14.88 20.56 4.75
C LEU A 467 -14.02 19.37 4.29
N PRO A 468 -14.58 18.38 3.57
CA PRO A 468 -13.84 17.17 3.20
C PRO A 468 -12.71 17.47 2.22
N TYR A 469 -11.58 16.76 2.38
CA TYR A 469 -10.38 16.97 1.56
C TYR A 469 -10.65 16.83 0.06
N TRP A 470 -11.34 15.76 -0.34
CA TRP A 470 -11.58 15.45 -1.75
C TRP A 470 -12.58 16.39 -2.41
N ASP A 471 -13.58 16.87 -1.68
CA ASP A 471 -14.52 17.89 -2.16
C ASP A 471 -13.79 19.20 -2.44
N LEU A 472 -12.96 19.65 -1.49
CA LEU A 472 -12.14 20.84 -1.67
C LEU A 472 -11.16 20.73 -2.84
N LYS A 473 -10.56 19.55 -3.04
CA LYS A 473 -9.63 19.30 -4.15
C LYS A 473 -10.32 19.22 -5.51
N ALA A 474 -11.57 18.75 -5.55
CA ALA A 474 -12.36 18.66 -6.77
C ALA A 474 -12.79 20.05 -7.29
N ILE A 475 -12.93 21.02 -6.39
CA ILE A 475 -13.31 22.40 -6.73
C ILE A 475 -12.18 23.08 -7.51
N ARG A 476 -12.49 23.55 -8.73
CA ARG A 476 -11.52 24.17 -9.65
C ARG A 476 -11.58 25.69 -9.70
N SER A 477 -12.66 26.29 -9.21
CA SER A 477 -12.87 27.74 -9.25
C SER A 477 -13.19 28.32 -7.87
N ASP A 478 -12.84 29.59 -7.67
CA ASP A 478 -13.18 30.34 -6.46
C ASP A 478 -14.71 30.47 -6.28
N THR A 479 -15.46 30.62 -7.38
CA THR A 479 -16.92 30.76 -7.37
C THR A 479 -17.61 29.47 -6.91
N ASP A 480 -17.12 28.32 -7.37
CA ASP A 480 -17.63 27.01 -6.92
C ASP A 480 -17.33 26.81 -5.43
N LEU A 481 -16.14 27.25 -4.97
CA LEU A 481 -15.79 27.20 -3.55
C LEU A 481 -16.69 28.10 -2.70
N GLU A 482 -16.99 29.31 -3.18
CA GLU A 482 -17.95 30.22 -2.53
C GLU A 482 -19.34 29.58 -2.41
N CYS A 483 -19.84 28.99 -3.50
CA CYS A 483 -21.13 28.29 -3.52
C CYS A 483 -21.14 27.11 -2.55
N PHE A 484 -20.11 26.26 -2.61
CA PHE A 484 -19.94 25.12 -1.72
C PHE A 484 -19.93 25.56 -0.25
N MET A 485 -19.14 26.57 0.10
CA MET A 485 -19.06 27.07 1.47
C MET A 485 -20.37 27.71 1.94
N ARG A 486 -21.10 28.44 1.09
CA ARG A 486 -22.43 28.95 1.43
C ARG A 486 -23.40 27.82 1.75
N LEU A 487 -23.42 26.78 0.91
CA LEU A 487 -24.29 25.63 1.11
C LEU A 487 -23.98 24.90 2.42
N GLN A 488 -22.70 24.65 2.70
CA GLN A 488 -22.29 23.94 3.93
C GLN A 488 -22.58 24.77 5.19
N THR A 489 -22.31 26.08 5.15
CA THR A 489 -22.60 26.97 6.28
C THR A 489 -24.10 27.13 6.50
N ALA A 490 -24.91 27.30 5.44
CA ALA A 490 -26.37 27.36 5.55
C ALA A 490 -26.96 26.09 6.19
N ARG A 491 -26.55 24.90 5.73
CA ARG A 491 -27.00 23.62 6.31
C ARG A 491 -26.72 23.52 7.81
N ALA A 492 -25.49 23.84 8.23
CA ALA A 492 -25.12 23.82 9.64
C ALA A 492 -25.85 24.88 10.48
N LEU A 493 -26.28 25.98 9.86
CA LEU A 493 -27.08 26.99 10.54
C LEU A 493 -28.55 26.56 10.69
N GLU A 494 -29.11 25.85 9.72
CA GLU A 494 -30.51 25.38 9.71
C GLU A 494 -30.76 24.18 10.65
N GLU A 495 -29.82 23.24 10.78
CA GLU A 495 -29.99 22.02 11.61
C GLU A 495 -30.40 22.29 13.07
N LYS A 496 -29.94 23.40 13.64
CA LYS A 496 -30.30 23.80 15.02
C LYS A 496 -31.62 24.56 15.07
N GLU A 497 -31.98 25.29 14.01
CA GLU A 497 -33.28 25.93 13.89
C GLU A 497 -34.38 24.86 13.77
N GLY A 498 -34.17 23.78 13.01
CA GLY A 498 -35.12 22.66 12.92
C GLY A 498 -35.33 21.89 14.23
N LYS A 499 -34.31 21.79 15.09
CA LYS A 499 -34.44 21.20 16.44
C LYS A 499 -35.09 22.13 17.47
N CYS A 500 -35.02 23.45 17.27
CA CYS A 500 -35.61 24.46 18.16
C CYS A 500 -37.00 24.95 17.67
N ALA A 501 -37.32 24.79 16.39
CA ALA A 501 -38.55 25.27 15.76
C ALA A 501 -39.76 24.35 15.93
N ARG A 502 -39.71 23.35 16.83
CA ARG A 502 -40.91 22.61 17.24
C ARG A 502 -41.90 23.43 18.08
N GLU A 503 -41.61 24.71 18.37
CA GLU A 503 -42.43 25.59 19.20
C GLU A 503 -42.68 27.00 18.60
N ARG A 504 -42.81 27.14 17.27
CA ARG A 504 -43.24 28.42 16.64
C ARG A 504 -44.45 28.26 15.70
N PRO A 505 -45.23 29.34 15.45
CA PRO A 505 -46.56 29.23 14.85
C PRO A 505 -46.46 28.73 13.41
N ALA A 506 -47.33 27.78 13.08
CA ALA A 506 -47.28 26.97 11.86
C ALA A 506 -47.27 27.76 10.53
N GLU A 507 -47.71 29.02 10.51
CA GLU A 507 -47.85 29.81 9.28
C GLU A 507 -46.51 30.27 8.68
N ALA A 508 -45.57 30.75 9.50
CA ALA A 508 -44.27 31.22 8.99
C ALA A 508 -43.37 30.08 8.52
N VAL A 509 -43.50 28.91 9.16
CA VAL A 509 -42.79 27.68 8.77
C VAL A 509 -43.41 27.11 7.49
N ALA A 510 -44.74 27.13 7.34
CA ALA A 510 -45.41 26.71 6.12
C ALA A 510 -45.03 27.56 4.90
N GLN A 511 -44.89 28.88 5.08
CA GLN A 511 -44.50 29.78 4.00
C GLN A 511 -43.05 29.55 3.54
N LYS A 512 -42.13 29.34 4.49
CA LYS A 512 -40.72 29.03 4.18
C LYS A 512 -40.55 27.63 3.58
N ILE A 513 -41.33 26.64 4.03
CA ILE A 513 -41.38 25.30 3.42
C ILE A 513 -41.94 25.38 2.00
N ALA A 514 -42.95 26.22 1.74
CA ALA A 514 -43.51 26.41 0.40
C ALA A 514 -42.50 27.06 -0.56
N GLU A 515 -41.73 28.05 -0.10
CA GLU A 515 -40.65 28.67 -0.88
C GLU A 515 -39.52 27.67 -1.19
N GLN A 516 -39.07 26.90 -0.19
CA GLN A 516 -38.06 25.86 -0.38
C GLN A 516 -38.57 24.72 -1.28
N ALA A 517 -39.85 24.35 -1.19
CA ALA A 517 -40.45 23.35 -2.08
C ALA A 517 -40.54 23.85 -3.53
N ALA A 518 -40.81 25.13 -3.75
CA ALA A 518 -40.80 25.74 -5.08
C ALA A 518 -39.39 25.79 -5.68
N GLU A 519 -38.37 26.11 -4.87
CA GLU A 519 -36.97 26.11 -5.32
C GLU A 519 -36.47 24.69 -5.63
N LEU A 520 -36.82 23.70 -4.79
CA LEU A 520 -36.56 22.28 -5.05
C LEU A 520 -37.25 21.79 -6.32
N GLN A 521 -38.50 22.19 -6.59
CA GLN A 521 -39.19 21.87 -7.84
C GLN A 521 -38.47 22.49 -9.05
N ARG A 522 -37.98 23.72 -8.94
CA ARG A 522 -37.21 24.36 -10.01
C ARG A 522 -35.91 23.61 -10.28
N CYS A 523 -35.15 23.28 -9.25
CA CYS A 523 -33.92 22.49 -9.38
C CYS A 523 -34.17 21.09 -9.92
N GLN A 524 -35.26 20.42 -9.52
CA GLN A 524 -35.66 19.13 -10.09
C GLN A 524 -36.03 19.23 -11.57
N GLY A 525 -36.66 20.33 -12.00
CA GLY A 525 -36.92 20.61 -13.41
C GLY A 525 -35.64 20.80 -14.22
N GLU A 526 -34.69 21.60 -13.72
CA GLU A 526 -33.38 21.79 -14.34
C GLU A 526 -32.58 20.47 -14.42
N LEU A 527 -32.66 19.61 -13.39
CA LEU A 527 -32.00 18.30 -13.39
C LEU A 527 -32.63 17.35 -14.40
N ARG A 528 -33.97 17.32 -14.50
CA ARG A 528 -34.69 16.51 -15.50
C ARG A 528 -34.33 16.92 -16.92
N ALA A 529 -34.29 18.23 -17.21
CA ALA A 529 -33.86 18.74 -18.50
C ALA A 529 -32.42 18.29 -18.87
N LYS A 530 -31.50 18.35 -17.90
CA LYS A 530 -30.13 17.83 -18.10
C LYS A 530 -30.07 16.31 -18.27
N CYS A 531 -30.92 15.56 -17.59
CA CYS A 531 -31.02 14.11 -17.80
C CYS A 531 -31.57 13.77 -19.19
N GLU A 532 -32.57 14.52 -19.67
CA GLU A 532 -33.11 14.37 -21.04
C GLU A 532 -32.03 14.66 -22.09
N GLU A 533 -31.27 15.75 -21.92
CA GLU A 533 -30.12 16.09 -22.78
C GLU A 533 -29.04 14.98 -22.78
N ALA A 534 -28.75 14.41 -21.60
CA ALA A 534 -27.80 13.30 -21.47
C ALA A 534 -28.31 12.02 -22.16
N THR A 535 -29.61 11.70 -22.06
CA THR A 535 -30.20 10.56 -22.77
C THR A 535 -30.21 10.77 -24.29
N GLU A 536 -30.38 12.00 -24.77
CA GLU A 536 -30.28 12.33 -26.19
C GLU A 536 -28.85 12.13 -26.70
N LEU A 537 -27.85 12.59 -25.94
CA LEU A 537 -26.43 12.38 -26.24
C LEU A 537 -26.06 10.90 -26.25
N GLU A 538 -26.58 10.10 -25.30
CA GLU A 538 -26.38 8.65 -25.29
C GLU A 538 -27.01 7.98 -26.51
N GLY A 539 -28.20 8.43 -26.92
CA GLY A 539 -28.85 8.00 -28.16
C GLY A 539 -28.02 8.27 -29.40
N ARG A 540 -27.46 9.49 -29.51
CA ARG A 540 -26.55 9.87 -30.62
C ARG A 540 -25.28 9.03 -30.62
N LEU A 541 -24.69 8.77 -29.45
CA LEU A 541 -23.51 7.92 -29.32
C LEU A 541 -23.81 6.48 -29.77
N LYS A 542 -24.94 5.90 -29.34
CA LYS A 542 -25.38 4.55 -29.75
C LYS A 542 -25.61 4.47 -31.26
N ALA A 543 -26.19 5.50 -31.88
CA ALA A 543 -26.37 5.57 -33.33
C ALA A 543 -25.02 5.58 -34.07
N GLN A 544 -24.07 6.44 -33.65
CA GLN A 544 -22.72 6.46 -34.21
C GLN A 544 -21.98 5.13 -34.03
N THR A 545 -22.17 4.47 -32.88
CA THR A 545 -21.56 3.17 -32.61
C THR A 545 -22.16 2.07 -33.50
N ALA A 546 -23.46 2.15 -33.79
CA ALA A 546 -24.14 1.23 -34.70
C ALA A 546 -23.71 1.44 -36.16
N GLU A 547 -23.53 2.69 -36.61
CA GLU A 547 -22.96 2.99 -37.92
C GLU A 547 -21.52 2.49 -38.05
N LEU A 548 -20.68 2.68 -37.03
CA LEU A 548 -19.33 2.12 -37.00
C LEU A 548 -19.34 0.58 -37.09
N ARG A 549 -20.27 -0.09 -36.40
CA ARG A 549 -20.44 -1.55 -36.50
C ARG A 549 -20.92 -1.99 -37.88
N LYS A 550 -21.81 -1.23 -38.51
CA LYS A 550 -22.28 -1.50 -39.87
C LYS A 550 -21.15 -1.34 -40.88
N CYS A 551 -20.35 -0.27 -40.79
CA CYS A 551 -19.14 -0.10 -41.59
C CYS A 551 -18.13 -1.23 -41.36
N GLN A 552 -17.98 -1.71 -40.12
CA GLN A 552 -17.11 -2.85 -39.80
C GLN A 552 -17.63 -4.17 -40.38
N GLN A 553 -18.95 -4.39 -40.41
CA GLN A 553 -19.56 -5.56 -41.07
C GLN A 553 -19.46 -5.49 -42.60
N GLU A 554 -19.61 -4.31 -43.20
CA GLU A 554 -19.44 -4.11 -44.64
C GLU A 554 -17.97 -4.27 -45.06
N LEU A 555 -17.02 -4.03 -44.15
CA LEU A 555 -15.58 -4.21 -44.36
C LEU A 555 -15.05 -5.62 -44.05
N GLY A 556 -15.86 -6.56 -43.53
CA GLY A 556 -15.34 -7.82 -42.99
C GLY A 556 -16.28 -9.03 -43.05
N CYS A 557 -15.92 -9.96 -43.94
CA CYS A 557 -16.16 -11.41 -43.91
C CYS A 557 -17.37 -11.98 -44.68
N ALA A 558 -17.08 -12.50 -45.88
CA ALA A 558 -17.73 -13.70 -46.40
C ALA A 558 -17.25 -14.92 -45.58
N GLN A 559 -18.16 -15.66 -44.94
CA GLN A 559 -17.84 -16.90 -44.23
C GLN A 559 -17.66 -18.06 -45.21
N VAL A 560 -16.48 -18.69 -45.21
CA VAL A 560 -16.23 -19.99 -45.85
C VAL A 560 -16.13 -21.05 -44.75
N HIS A 561 -16.97 -22.08 -44.82
CA HIS A 561 -16.88 -23.28 -43.98
C HIS A 561 -15.86 -24.26 -44.59
N CYS A 562 -14.89 -24.71 -43.81
CA CYS A 562 -13.97 -25.79 -44.18
C CYS A 562 -13.89 -26.82 -43.05
N ASP A 563 -14.23 -28.07 -43.35
CA ASP A 563 -14.10 -29.22 -42.44
C ASP A 563 -12.62 -29.54 -42.15
N SER A 564 -12.21 -29.51 -40.88
CA SER A 564 -10.84 -29.82 -40.43
C SER A 564 -10.85 -30.87 -39.31
N PRO A 565 -9.86 -31.78 -39.23
CA PRO A 565 -9.89 -32.91 -38.28
C PRO A 565 -9.59 -32.52 -36.83
N ASP A 566 -10.26 -33.20 -35.90
CA ASP A 566 -10.10 -33.05 -34.44
C ASP A 566 -8.72 -33.49 -33.92
N LEU A 567 -8.19 -32.75 -32.94
CA LEU A 567 -6.85 -32.96 -32.34
C LEU A 567 -6.99 -33.15 -30.82
N CYS A 568 -6.50 -34.27 -30.28
CA CYS A 568 -6.65 -34.67 -28.88
C CYS A 568 -5.31 -34.68 -28.12
N PHE A 569 -5.27 -34.16 -26.89
CA PHE A 569 -4.07 -34.12 -26.04
C PHE A 569 -4.18 -35.11 -24.89
N ARG A 570 -3.11 -35.86 -24.59
CA ARG A 570 -3.08 -36.85 -23.50
C ARG A 570 -1.85 -36.67 -22.62
N TRP A 571 -2.05 -36.59 -21.30
CA TRP A 571 -0.96 -36.47 -20.33
C TRP A 571 -0.37 -37.85 -19.99
N MET A 572 0.95 -37.94 -19.81
CA MET A 572 1.62 -39.16 -19.32
C MET A 572 2.39 -38.90 -18.03
N GLU A 573 2.30 -39.82 -17.07
CA GLU A 573 2.89 -39.67 -15.72
C GLU A 573 4.40 -39.94 -15.64
N GLU A 574 5.00 -40.58 -16.65
CA GLU A 574 6.44 -40.88 -16.64
C GLU A 574 7.29 -39.80 -17.33
N GLY A 575 8.28 -39.27 -16.58
CA GLY A 575 9.18 -38.20 -17.04
C GLY A 575 10.13 -38.62 -18.17
N PRO A 576 10.65 -37.66 -18.96
CA PRO A 576 11.51 -37.97 -20.11
C PRO A 576 12.87 -38.55 -19.69
N LEU A 577 13.36 -39.55 -20.44
CA LEU A 577 14.72 -40.09 -20.29
C LEU A 577 15.79 -39.00 -20.54
N PRO A 578 16.96 -39.07 -19.87
CA PRO A 578 17.95 -37.99 -19.90
C PRO A 578 18.53 -37.82 -21.31
N GLY A 579 18.43 -36.61 -21.86
CA GLY A 579 19.13 -36.20 -23.09
C GLY A 579 18.28 -35.97 -24.34
N GLN A 580 16.95 -36.08 -24.27
CA GLN A 580 16.06 -35.61 -25.34
C GLN A 580 15.09 -34.54 -24.82
N LEU A 581 15.05 -33.39 -25.49
CA LEU A 581 14.03 -32.36 -25.25
C LEU A 581 12.65 -32.94 -25.58
N GLY A 582 11.70 -32.85 -24.65
CA GLY A 582 10.34 -33.41 -24.80
C GLY A 582 9.61 -32.96 -26.07
N SER A 583 9.95 -31.78 -26.59
CA SER A 583 9.42 -31.22 -27.84
C SER A 583 9.77 -32.04 -29.09
N ALA A 584 10.91 -32.73 -29.13
CA ALA A 584 11.33 -33.51 -30.31
C ALA A 584 10.58 -34.84 -30.44
N ARG A 585 10.23 -35.47 -29.30
CA ARG A 585 9.46 -36.72 -29.26
C ARG A 585 8.00 -36.47 -29.61
N GLY A 586 7.39 -35.42 -29.03
CA GLY A 586 6.02 -35.01 -29.33
C GLY A 586 5.81 -34.64 -30.80
N MET A 587 6.75 -33.90 -31.40
CA MET A 587 6.68 -33.53 -32.83
C MET A 587 6.78 -34.74 -33.77
N LYS A 588 7.56 -35.77 -33.38
CA LYS A 588 7.73 -36.99 -34.18
C LYS A 588 6.49 -37.88 -34.10
N GLN A 589 5.86 -37.97 -32.92
CA GLN A 589 4.59 -38.67 -32.72
C GLN A 589 3.43 -37.98 -33.45
N LEU A 590 3.34 -36.64 -33.40
CA LEU A 590 2.33 -35.87 -34.12
C LEU A 590 2.44 -36.07 -35.64
N ARG A 591 3.68 -36.05 -36.17
CA ARG A 591 3.93 -36.32 -37.61
C ARG A 591 3.57 -37.74 -38.03
N GLN A 592 3.79 -38.74 -37.16
CA GLN A 592 3.38 -40.11 -37.42
C GLN A 592 1.85 -40.28 -37.36
N SER A 593 1.21 -39.67 -36.37
CA SER A 593 -0.25 -39.74 -36.19
C SER A 593 -1.02 -39.03 -37.32
N LEU A 594 -0.51 -37.91 -37.83
CA LEU A 594 -1.10 -37.18 -38.96
C LEU A 594 -0.86 -37.86 -40.31
N ALA A 595 0.15 -38.74 -40.42
CA ALA A 595 0.46 -39.48 -41.65
C ALA A 595 -0.38 -40.75 -41.83
N THR A 596 -0.90 -41.31 -40.74
CA THR A 596 -1.81 -42.47 -40.74
C THR A 596 -3.26 -41.99 -40.71
N THR A 597 -3.82 -41.67 -41.87
CA THR A 597 -5.19 -41.17 -42.02
C THR A 597 -6.23 -42.23 -41.61
N ARG A 598 -6.82 -42.04 -40.42
CA ARG A 598 -8.25 -42.24 -40.04
C ARG A 598 -8.38 -42.24 -38.51
N GLY A 599 -8.33 -41.07 -37.89
CA GLY A 599 -8.57 -40.86 -36.46
C GLY A 599 -8.03 -39.52 -35.96
N PRO A 600 -8.50 -39.00 -34.80
CA PRO A 600 -8.04 -37.73 -34.23
C PRO A 600 -6.54 -37.79 -33.90
N ALA A 601 -5.80 -36.75 -34.27
CA ALA A 601 -4.35 -36.73 -34.08
C ALA A 601 -4.02 -36.55 -32.60
N GLN A 602 -3.16 -37.40 -32.03
CA GLN A 602 -2.84 -37.37 -30.59
C GLN A 602 -1.47 -36.75 -30.31
N LEU A 603 -1.41 -35.79 -29.38
CA LEU A 603 -0.16 -35.23 -28.86
C LEU A 603 -0.01 -35.54 -27.36
N CYS A 604 1.05 -36.27 -27.00
CA CYS A 604 1.39 -36.54 -25.61
C CYS A 604 2.31 -35.46 -25.04
N VAL A 605 1.92 -34.85 -23.91
CA VAL A 605 2.70 -33.86 -23.16
C VAL A 605 3.02 -34.39 -21.76
N GLY A 606 4.23 -34.11 -21.26
CA GLY A 606 4.66 -34.51 -19.91
C GLY A 606 3.91 -33.75 -18.81
N PRO A 607 4.01 -34.18 -17.54
CA PRO A 607 3.17 -33.65 -16.46
C PRO A 607 3.41 -32.16 -16.19
N PRO A 608 2.39 -31.41 -15.76
CA PRO A 608 2.53 -30.01 -15.40
C PRO A 608 3.34 -29.77 -14.10
N PRO A 609 4.43 -28.96 -14.13
CA PRO A 609 4.91 -28.18 -13.00
C PRO A 609 3.80 -27.30 -12.43
N ALA A 610 3.91 -27.02 -11.13
CA ALA A 610 2.91 -26.33 -10.34
C ALA A 610 2.54 -24.92 -10.83
N ASP A 611 3.39 -24.30 -11.66
CA ASP A 611 3.21 -22.93 -12.13
C ASP A 611 3.28 -22.88 -13.66
N TRP A 612 2.14 -22.88 -14.37
CA TRP A 612 2.14 -22.77 -15.83
C TRP A 612 1.21 -21.70 -16.40
N LYS A 613 1.85 -20.71 -17.05
CA LYS A 613 1.43 -20.11 -18.32
C LYS A 613 2.35 -20.68 -19.41
N VAL A 614 1.92 -21.73 -20.12
CA VAL A 614 2.62 -22.18 -21.34
C VAL A 614 1.86 -21.62 -22.54
N LEU A 615 2.49 -20.71 -23.28
CA LEU A 615 2.05 -20.35 -24.63
C LEU A 615 2.42 -21.51 -25.57
N LEU A 616 1.44 -22.31 -25.96
CA LEU A 616 1.59 -23.34 -27.00
C LEU A 616 1.67 -22.64 -28.36
N GLN A 617 2.91 -22.35 -28.81
CA GLN A 617 3.13 -21.79 -30.13
C GLN A 617 3.25 -22.91 -31.16
N LEU A 618 2.12 -23.33 -31.74
CA LEU A 618 2.09 -24.30 -32.83
C LEU A 618 2.48 -23.60 -34.14
N ARG A 619 3.73 -23.79 -34.58
CA ARG A 619 4.17 -23.34 -35.91
C ARG A 619 3.66 -24.29 -36.98
N LEU A 620 2.49 -24.01 -37.53
CA LEU A 620 1.98 -24.69 -38.72
C LEU A 620 2.61 -24.06 -39.97
N ARG A 621 3.52 -24.81 -40.62
CA ARG A 621 4.12 -24.38 -41.89
C ARG A 621 3.18 -24.74 -43.04
N ARG A 622 2.20 -23.89 -43.32
CA ARG A 622 1.59 -23.77 -44.64
C ARG A 622 1.07 -22.34 -44.83
N ALA A 623 1.42 -21.72 -45.94
CA ALA A 623 1.04 -20.36 -46.27
C ALA A 623 -0.46 -20.28 -46.61
N GLY A 624 -1.13 -19.23 -46.12
CA GLY A 624 -2.45 -18.80 -46.60
C GLY A 624 -3.67 -19.21 -45.77
N TRP A 625 -3.55 -19.38 -44.46
CA TRP A 625 -4.73 -19.66 -43.60
C TRP A 625 -5.09 -18.45 -42.75
N GLU A 626 -6.39 -18.21 -42.57
CA GLU A 626 -6.93 -17.12 -41.75
C GLU A 626 -6.81 -17.43 -40.24
N PRO A 627 -6.85 -16.40 -39.36
CA PRO A 627 -6.86 -16.62 -37.92
C PRO A 627 -8.01 -17.54 -37.51
N ALA A 628 -7.72 -18.57 -36.72
CA ALA A 628 -8.70 -19.58 -36.33
C ALA A 628 -8.91 -19.60 -34.81
N LEU A 629 -10.15 -19.81 -34.39
CA LEU A 629 -10.44 -20.06 -32.97
C LEU A 629 -10.06 -21.50 -32.62
N LEU A 630 -9.24 -21.66 -31.58
CA LEU A 630 -8.91 -22.96 -31.00
C LEU A 630 -9.70 -23.13 -29.70
N GLN A 631 -10.64 -24.07 -29.68
CA GLN A 631 -11.31 -24.47 -28.45
C GLN A 631 -10.67 -25.75 -27.91
N LEU A 632 -10.19 -25.69 -26.67
CA LEU A 632 -9.62 -26.84 -25.97
C LEU A 632 -10.56 -27.24 -24.84
N THR A 633 -11.08 -28.45 -24.89
CA THR A 633 -11.97 -29.02 -23.88
C THR A 633 -11.25 -30.11 -23.09
N SER A 634 -11.43 -30.08 -21.78
CA SER A 634 -11.13 -31.13 -20.80
C SER A 634 -12.43 -31.53 -20.12
N GLU A 635 -12.45 -32.69 -19.45
CA GLU A 635 -13.66 -33.23 -18.78
C GLU A 635 -14.31 -32.21 -17.81
N ASP A 636 -13.52 -31.32 -17.20
CA ASP A 636 -14.01 -30.32 -16.23
C ASP A 636 -13.90 -28.85 -16.67
N SER A 637 -13.42 -28.55 -17.89
CA SER A 637 -13.27 -27.15 -18.33
C SER A 637 -13.08 -26.98 -19.84
N SER A 638 -13.56 -25.85 -20.39
CA SER A 638 -13.32 -25.46 -21.78
C SER A 638 -12.61 -24.11 -21.87
N PHE A 639 -11.62 -24.02 -22.74
CA PHE A 639 -10.85 -22.80 -22.99
C PHE A 639 -10.89 -22.43 -24.48
N LEU A 640 -10.94 -21.12 -24.75
CA LEU A 640 -11.01 -20.56 -26.09
C LEU A 640 -9.75 -19.73 -26.35
N GLY A 641 -9.03 -20.02 -27.42
CA GLY A 641 -7.84 -19.29 -27.86
C GLY A 641 -7.95 -18.88 -29.33
N LEU A 642 -7.10 -17.95 -29.76
CA LEU A 642 -7.05 -17.47 -31.15
C LEU A 642 -5.67 -17.79 -31.73
N LEU A 643 -5.64 -18.57 -32.80
CA LEU A 643 -4.44 -18.89 -33.58
C LEU A 643 -4.28 -17.84 -34.66
N TRP A 644 -3.13 -17.16 -34.65
CA TRP A 644 -2.79 -16.15 -35.65
C TRP A 644 -1.65 -16.64 -36.54
N PRO A 645 -1.73 -16.50 -37.87
CA PRO A 645 -0.60 -16.76 -38.74
C PRO A 645 0.49 -15.70 -38.48
N THR A 646 1.70 -16.15 -38.17
CA THR A 646 2.86 -15.26 -38.13
C THR A 646 3.47 -15.23 -39.53
N SER A 647 3.49 -14.07 -40.18
CA SER A 647 4.35 -13.83 -41.33
C SER A 647 5.82 -13.99 -40.88
N GLU A 648 6.65 -14.59 -41.73
CA GLU A 648 8.10 -14.75 -41.43
C GLU A 648 8.78 -13.43 -41.08
#